data_AF-A0A2S2PXV0-F1
#
_entry.id   AF-A0A2S2PXV0-F1
#
_cell.length_a   1.000
_cell.length_b   1.000
_cell.length_c   1.000
_cell.angle_alpha   90.00
_cell.angle_beta   90.00
_cell.angle_gamma   90.00
#
_symmetry.space_group_name_H-M   'P 1'
#
loop_
_entity.id
_entity.type
_entity.pdbx_description
1 polymer ?
#
loop_
_entity_poly.entity_id
_entity_poly.type
_entity_poly.pdbx_seq_one_letter_code
_entity_poly.pdbx_strand_id
1 'polypeptide(L)'
;MIDDQEQFIEVTALGEELAEEVIRKWMETAHRDLTNCQWRLVSNAINQCSLPIFVKLVFAEICRWRSYTKPQETHLASNVMDSIMMLFERIEKQHGRLLVFHALAYITASKSGLSESELEDLISLDDKVLDDVYQYHLPPVRRIPPLLWTRIRNDLPNYLSEREADGVSVLNWYHRQFRDAARERYFKNMNMVTYFHSSIADYYLGIWGGGNPKPFKYTEIQRHRFNLQNKEGSADRKVPVQPLVFYSKEGTASRYNLRKFGELPYHLVRAHRFQDLYKNVLFNYRWLHAKLSSCPLQAVLSDFEDACANIDDRDATRELILVADALRLGGAILGEFPDMLAPQLIGRLLPEIGSNPNIKSLLAECDKFGPENCALIPYYHCLHTPGGPLKYSLEGHQFAVFDFQVTSDYRYIVSISNRFITWDLSTSDMTRNVNPGLEGIMQALCLSPDNRYAAAYTNNNQTVLLNCLTSEFIVIENPFDNGEIVAGVNMLNTHLFVHGSSLLCRYDLRGNLESKVTVNENHNQWVLMSVKFNTLTCNRFIYWSGRMDDTRMMMQTNKVGGCTLLQIKLSEDSSSLLGTISNGFCVWDLSSDDTKILYLPHGVRNITINMMQSNSCMLSADKRFLVAGVRKMLYVWNMETEKLIKVLDAHFGRIISLLPLTTGNWNSVITSSIDRSVKVWNINNIFEQVHVIDRHELQIDSISLSQNSGLAATVTRGCVGIWDINTGKLIQQLADNLLGAIVTHALITPDGKYVICSESGNFIIWNRILCRVVFKQQQSGIQQIMLLDEATKCLTVSKQEEINVETQQNIDATAIVRSIPEGKTIYSFDYQIRNVTGMEFKDLVVTADGLNLIALASDKGHREALQIFNATNGQYVTKIVLKQSGMKDIMFIVA
;
A
#
# COMPACT_ATOMS: atom_id res chain seq x y z
N MET A 1 -19.45 -13.76 -9.41
CA MET A 1 -19.95 -14.91 -10.19
C MET A 1 -21.26 -15.34 -9.55
N ILE A 2 -22.19 -15.86 -10.34
CA ILE A 2 -23.51 -16.27 -9.86
C ILE A 2 -23.33 -17.68 -9.28
N ASP A 3 -23.41 -17.81 -7.96
CA ASP A 3 -23.20 -19.09 -7.25
C ASP A 3 -24.50 -19.91 -7.09
N ASP A 4 -25.57 -19.50 -7.76
CA ASP A 4 -26.87 -20.15 -7.69
C ASP A 4 -26.96 -21.28 -8.73
N GLN A 5 -27.01 -22.54 -8.27
CA GLN A 5 -27.06 -23.73 -9.11
C GLN A 5 -28.29 -23.74 -10.03
N GLU A 6 -29.38 -23.08 -9.65
CA GLU A 6 -30.60 -22.98 -10.47
C GLU A 6 -30.40 -22.14 -11.74
N GLN A 7 -29.33 -21.36 -11.83
CA GLN A 7 -29.00 -20.56 -13.02
C GLN A 7 -28.04 -21.26 -14.00
N PHE A 8 -27.61 -22.49 -13.70
CA PHE A 8 -26.77 -23.28 -14.59
C PHE A 8 -27.60 -24.32 -15.34
N ILE A 9 -27.58 -24.25 -16.67
CA ILE A 9 -28.13 -25.29 -17.53
C ILE A 9 -26.98 -26.25 -17.86
N GLU A 10 -27.09 -27.50 -17.40
CA GLU A 10 -26.12 -28.54 -17.75
C GLU A 10 -26.24 -28.88 -19.25
N VAL A 11 -25.14 -28.69 -19.98
CA VAL A 11 -25.06 -29.08 -21.39
C VAL A 11 -24.74 -30.56 -21.46
N THR A 12 -25.74 -31.38 -21.82
CA THR A 12 -25.60 -32.82 -21.97
C THR A 12 -24.81 -33.20 -23.23
N ALA A 13 -24.32 -34.43 -23.29
CA ALA A 13 -23.67 -34.96 -24.49
C ALA A 13 -24.65 -35.05 -25.67
N LEU A 14 -24.14 -35.01 -26.91
CA LEU A 14 -24.95 -34.91 -28.13
C LEU A 14 -25.90 -36.11 -28.33
N GLY A 15 -25.55 -37.27 -27.78
CA GLY A 15 -26.19 -38.56 -28.11
C GLY A 15 -25.61 -39.18 -29.38
N GLU A 16 -25.82 -40.50 -29.55
CA GLU A 16 -25.27 -41.26 -30.68
C GLU A 16 -25.85 -40.78 -32.02
N GLU A 17 -27.17 -40.72 -32.13
CA GLU A 17 -27.88 -40.38 -33.37
C GLU A 17 -27.47 -39.00 -33.90
N LEU A 18 -27.48 -37.99 -33.04
CA LEU A 18 -27.15 -36.63 -33.43
C LEU A 18 -25.65 -36.47 -33.74
N ALA A 19 -24.77 -37.17 -33.02
CA ALA A 19 -23.34 -37.19 -33.33
C ALA A 19 -23.06 -37.84 -34.70
N GLU A 20 -23.74 -38.93 -35.04
CA GLU A 20 -23.63 -39.56 -36.36
C GLU A 20 -24.14 -38.65 -37.48
N GLU A 21 -25.29 -37.98 -37.28
CA GLU A 21 -25.82 -37.01 -38.24
C GLU A 21 -24.86 -35.85 -38.48
N VAL A 22 -24.23 -35.34 -37.42
CA VAL A 22 -23.22 -34.27 -37.52
C VAL A 22 -22.02 -34.73 -38.34
N ILE A 23 -21.49 -35.94 -38.10
CA ILE A 23 -20.37 -36.47 -38.89
C ILE A 23 -20.78 -36.65 -40.35
N ARG A 24 -21.98 -37.18 -40.64
CA ARG A 24 -22.46 -37.33 -42.03
C ARG A 24 -22.48 -35.99 -42.75
N LYS A 25 -23.05 -34.94 -42.14
CA LYS A 25 -23.06 -33.58 -42.71
C LYS A 25 -21.65 -33.01 -42.89
N TRP A 26 -20.74 -33.22 -41.94
CA TRP A 26 -19.35 -32.77 -42.07
C TRP A 26 -18.59 -33.54 -43.16
N MET A 27 -18.85 -34.84 -43.34
CA MET A 27 -18.28 -35.65 -44.40
C MET A 27 -18.78 -35.24 -45.79
N GLU A 28 -20.07 -34.91 -45.92
CA GLU A 28 -20.65 -34.31 -47.14
C GLU A 28 -19.96 -32.99 -47.48
N THR A 29 -19.74 -32.13 -46.48
CA THR A 29 -19.05 -30.84 -46.65
C THR A 29 -17.58 -31.03 -47.05
N ALA A 30 -16.93 -32.09 -46.57
CA ALA A 30 -15.55 -32.45 -46.94
C ALA A 30 -15.44 -33.25 -48.25
N HIS A 31 -16.56 -33.52 -48.93
CA HIS A 31 -16.64 -34.36 -50.14
C HIS A 31 -16.00 -35.74 -49.97
N ARG A 32 -16.19 -36.38 -48.81
CA ARG A 32 -15.69 -37.72 -48.49
C ARG A 32 -16.83 -38.62 -48.02
N ASP A 33 -16.64 -39.93 -48.16
CA ASP A 33 -17.55 -40.95 -47.61
C ASP A 33 -16.76 -42.14 -47.06
N LEU A 34 -17.39 -42.96 -46.22
CA LEU A 34 -16.80 -44.11 -45.56
C LEU A 34 -17.47 -45.41 -46.00
N THR A 35 -16.69 -46.48 -45.97
CA THR A 35 -17.23 -47.83 -46.16
C THR A 35 -18.09 -48.26 -44.97
N ASN A 36 -19.01 -49.20 -45.18
CA ASN A 36 -19.86 -49.74 -44.11
C ASN A 36 -19.06 -50.33 -42.93
N CYS A 37 -17.88 -50.90 -43.20
CA CYS A 37 -17.00 -51.41 -42.16
C CYS A 37 -16.36 -50.28 -41.33
N GLN A 38 -15.98 -49.18 -41.97
CA GLN A 38 -15.44 -48.00 -41.29
C GLN A 38 -16.52 -47.31 -40.45
N TRP A 39 -17.73 -47.15 -41.00
CA TRP A 39 -18.87 -46.59 -40.26
C TRP A 39 -19.16 -47.35 -38.96
N ARG A 40 -19.10 -48.69 -38.96
CA ARG A 40 -19.28 -49.48 -37.72
C ARG A 40 -18.25 -49.16 -36.64
N LEU A 41 -17.00 -48.87 -37.01
CA LEU A 41 -15.96 -48.47 -36.06
C LEU A 41 -16.24 -47.07 -35.47
N VAL A 42 -16.74 -46.17 -36.29
CA VAL A 42 -17.13 -44.81 -35.90
C VAL A 42 -18.31 -44.86 -34.93
N SER A 43 -19.36 -45.61 -35.24
CA SER A 43 -20.53 -45.81 -34.37
C SER A 43 -20.13 -46.42 -33.02
N ASN A 44 -19.23 -47.42 -33.02
CA ASN A 44 -18.74 -48.02 -31.77
C ASN A 44 -17.96 -47.02 -30.89
N ALA A 45 -17.19 -46.11 -31.49
CA ALA A 45 -16.44 -45.08 -30.77
C ALA A 45 -17.38 -43.98 -30.22
N ILE A 46 -18.37 -43.54 -31.01
CA ILE A 46 -19.35 -42.52 -30.60
C ILE A 46 -20.28 -43.03 -29.50
N ASN A 47 -20.62 -44.32 -29.54
CA ASN A 47 -21.36 -44.98 -28.46
C ASN A 47 -20.67 -44.88 -27.10
N GLN A 48 -19.35 -44.84 -27.09
CA GLN A 48 -18.56 -44.73 -25.86
C GLN A 48 -18.38 -43.27 -25.42
N CYS A 49 -18.29 -42.32 -26.37
CA CYS A 49 -18.21 -40.89 -26.07
C CYS A 49 -18.90 -40.05 -27.16
N SER A 50 -19.92 -39.28 -26.78
CA SER A 50 -20.67 -38.39 -27.69
C SER A 50 -20.45 -36.89 -27.38
N LEU A 51 -19.31 -36.55 -26.78
CA LEU A 51 -18.94 -35.15 -26.53
C LEU A 51 -18.57 -34.44 -27.84
N PRO A 52 -18.98 -33.17 -28.06
CA PRO A 52 -18.72 -32.45 -29.32
C PRO A 52 -17.23 -32.40 -29.73
N ILE A 53 -16.32 -32.26 -28.77
CA ILE A 53 -14.88 -32.24 -29.03
C ILE A 53 -14.35 -33.59 -29.52
N PHE A 54 -14.89 -34.70 -28.98
CA PHE A 54 -14.54 -36.04 -29.41
C PHE A 54 -15.03 -36.30 -30.84
N VAL A 55 -16.28 -35.94 -31.14
CA VAL A 55 -16.87 -36.04 -32.48
C VAL A 55 -16.02 -35.29 -33.51
N LYS A 56 -15.52 -34.09 -33.17
CA LYS A 56 -14.61 -33.32 -34.03
C LYS A 56 -13.25 -33.98 -34.23
N LEU A 57 -12.66 -34.58 -33.19
CA LEU A 57 -11.40 -35.33 -33.28
C LEU A 57 -11.55 -36.57 -34.15
N VAL A 58 -12.62 -37.33 -33.93
CA VAL A 58 -12.97 -38.53 -34.71
C VAL A 58 -13.19 -38.16 -36.18
N PHE A 59 -13.94 -37.10 -36.47
CA PHE A 59 -14.12 -36.59 -37.83
C PHE A 59 -12.79 -36.25 -38.52
N ALA A 60 -11.86 -35.58 -37.82
CA ALA A 60 -10.56 -35.24 -38.36
C ALA A 60 -9.69 -36.49 -38.67
N GLU A 61 -9.82 -37.56 -37.88
CA GLU A 61 -9.13 -38.82 -38.10
C GLU A 61 -9.69 -39.58 -39.30
N ILE A 62 -11.02 -39.69 -39.35
CA ILE A 62 -11.78 -40.34 -40.41
C ILE A 62 -11.54 -39.68 -41.76
N CYS A 63 -11.45 -38.35 -41.81
CA CYS A 63 -11.13 -37.60 -43.02
C CYS A 63 -9.75 -37.95 -43.60
N ARG A 64 -8.90 -38.72 -42.91
CA ARG A 64 -7.61 -39.19 -43.45
C ARG A 64 -7.69 -40.60 -44.01
N TRP A 65 -8.72 -41.37 -43.66
CA TRP A 65 -8.89 -42.74 -44.14
C TRP A 65 -9.15 -42.76 -45.65
N ARG A 66 -8.59 -43.78 -46.30
CA ARG A 66 -8.87 -44.16 -47.69
C ARG A 66 -9.76 -45.41 -47.71
N SER A 67 -10.41 -45.68 -48.82
CA SER A 67 -11.29 -46.84 -49.00
C SER A 67 -10.58 -48.19 -48.81
N TYR A 68 -9.27 -48.25 -49.05
CA TYR A 68 -8.44 -49.46 -48.93
C TYR A 68 -7.59 -49.52 -47.65
N THR A 69 -7.82 -48.62 -46.68
CA THR A 69 -7.09 -48.61 -45.40
C THR A 69 -7.44 -49.88 -44.63
N LYS A 70 -6.44 -50.61 -44.13
CA LYS A 70 -6.66 -51.90 -43.47
C LYS A 70 -7.35 -51.70 -42.12
N PRO A 71 -8.19 -52.65 -41.65
CA PRO A 71 -8.85 -52.57 -40.34
C PRO A 71 -7.90 -52.40 -39.14
N GLN A 72 -6.64 -52.84 -39.28
CA GLN A 72 -5.57 -52.70 -38.28
C GLN A 72 -5.04 -51.25 -38.16
N GLU A 73 -5.23 -50.43 -39.20
CA GLU A 73 -4.79 -49.03 -39.25
C GLU A 73 -5.94 -48.05 -38.95
N THR A 74 -7.18 -48.54 -38.86
CA THR A 74 -8.39 -47.76 -38.53
C THR A 74 -8.76 -47.91 -37.05
N HIS A 75 -7.83 -47.58 -36.16
CA HIS A 75 -8.10 -47.56 -34.71
C HIS A 75 -8.62 -46.18 -34.29
N LEU A 76 -9.79 -46.15 -33.66
CA LEU A 76 -10.32 -44.95 -32.99
C LEU A 76 -10.24 -45.17 -31.49
N ALA A 77 -9.85 -44.13 -30.76
CA ALA A 77 -9.90 -44.13 -29.31
C ALA A 77 -11.37 -44.04 -28.82
N SER A 78 -11.61 -44.49 -27.60
CA SER A 78 -12.92 -44.47 -26.94
C SER A 78 -13.18 -43.19 -26.13
N ASN A 79 -12.12 -42.47 -25.77
CA ASN A 79 -12.15 -41.30 -24.92
C ASN A 79 -11.49 -40.08 -25.59
N VAL A 80 -11.84 -38.88 -25.12
CA VAL A 80 -11.23 -37.61 -25.58
C VAL A 80 -9.71 -37.61 -25.34
N MET A 81 -9.27 -38.00 -24.14
CA MET A 81 -7.85 -37.98 -23.76
C MET A 81 -7.02 -38.90 -24.66
N ASP A 82 -7.47 -40.14 -24.86
CA ASP A 82 -6.79 -41.13 -25.71
C ASP A 82 -6.76 -40.69 -27.17
N SER A 83 -7.83 -40.06 -27.67
CA SER A 83 -7.87 -39.48 -29.02
C SER A 83 -6.81 -38.39 -29.22
N ILE A 84 -6.64 -37.52 -28.22
CA ILE A 84 -5.60 -36.49 -28.25
C ILE A 84 -4.20 -37.12 -28.16
N MET A 85 -4.02 -38.18 -27.35
CA MET A 85 -2.74 -38.89 -27.29
C MET A 85 -2.38 -39.57 -28.62
N MET A 86 -3.36 -40.16 -29.32
CA MET A 86 -3.16 -40.72 -30.66
C MET A 86 -2.77 -39.62 -31.67
N LEU A 87 -3.43 -38.45 -31.60
CA LEU A 87 -3.08 -37.28 -32.40
C LEU A 87 -1.62 -36.85 -32.19
N PHE A 88 -1.17 -36.73 -30.93
CA PHE A 88 0.23 -36.38 -30.63
C PHE A 88 1.22 -37.43 -31.13
N GLU A 89 0.94 -38.72 -30.94
CA GLU A 89 1.82 -39.80 -31.41
C GLU A 89 1.98 -39.78 -32.94
N ARG A 90 0.89 -39.49 -33.66
CA ARG A 90 0.94 -39.36 -35.10
C ARG A 90 1.83 -38.20 -35.55
N ILE A 91 1.65 -37.02 -34.95
CA ILE A 91 2.42 -35.82 -35.33
C ILE A 91 3.91 -36.03 -35.00
N GLU A 92 4.22 -36.63 -33.85
CA GLU A 92 5.58 -37.05 -33.48
C GLU A 92 6.21 -38.00 -34.51
N LYS A 93 5.45 -38.97 -35.03
CA LYS A 93 5.92 -39.89 -36.09
C LYS A 93 6.16 -39.18 -37.43
N GLN A 94 5.37 -38.16 -37.76
CA GLN A 94 5.45 -37.46 -39.04
C GLN A 94 6.60 -36.44 -39.10
N HIS A 95 6.79 -35.64 -38.05
CA HIS A 95 7.75 -34.52 -38.06
C HIS A 95 9.01 -34.76 -37.21
N GLY A 96 9.10 -35.92 -36.55
CA GLY A 96 10.19 -36.26 -35.65
C GLY A 96 9.76 -36.12 -34.19
N ARG A 97 10.00 -37.17 -33.41
CA ARG A 97 9.49 -37.29 -32.04
C ARG A 97 10.04 -36.20 -31.13
N LEU A 98 11.36 -35.96 -31.16
CA LEU A 98 12.01 -35.01 -30.26
C LEU A 98 11.58 -33.56 -30.53
N LEU A 99 11.53 -33.18 -31.82
CA LEU A 99 11.12 -31.84 -32.22
C LEU A 99 9.69 -31.51 -31.76
N VAL A 100 8.73 -32.38 -32.07
CA VAL A 100 7.32 -32.19 -31.70
C VAL A 100 7.14 -32.23 -30.19
N PHE A 101 7.79 -33.18 -29.52
CA PHE A 101 7.75 -33.30 -28.06
C PHE A 101 8.21 -32.00 -27.39
N HIS A 102 9.37 -31.47 -27.78
CA HIS A 102 9.93 -30.28 -27.16
C HIS A 102 9.10 -29.03 -27.49
N ALA A 103 8.67 -28.86 -28.75
CA ALA A 103 7.83 -27.72 -29.14
C ALA A 103 6.51 -27.66 -28.36
N LEU A 104 5.80 -28.78 -28.27
CA LEU A 104 4.53 -28.85 -27.54
C LEU A 104 4.73 -28.78 -26.02
N ALA A 105 5.85 -29.31 -25.50
CA ALA A 105 6.21 -29.17 -24.09
C ALA A 105 6.49 -27.69 -23.72
N TYR A 106 7.21 -26.93 -24.55
CA TYR A 106 7.44 -25.50 -24.31
C TYR A 106 6.12 -24.70 -24.27
N ILE A 107 5.20 -24.94 -25.22
CA ILE A 107 3.87 -24.31 -25.21
C ILE A 107 3.11 -24.67 -23.92
N THR A 108 3.18 -25.93 -23.49
CA THR A 108 2.46 -26.41 -22.29
C THR A 108 3.09 -25.89 -20.98
N ALA A 109 4.41 -25.68 -20.95
CA ALA A 109 5.15 -25.14 -19.81
C ALA A 109 4.88 -23.65 -19.58
N SER A 110 4.63 -22.88 -20.65
CA SER A 110 4.43 -21.43 -20.58
C SER A 110 3.24 -21.02 -19.71
N LYS A 111 3.33 -19.88 -19.02
CA LYS A 111 2.25 -19.37 -18.16
C LYS A 111 1.10 -18.81 -18.99
N SER A 112 1.42 -17.93 -19.94
CA SER A 112 0.45 -17.20 -20.77
C SER A 112 0.38 -17.69 -22.22
N GLY A 113 1.37 -18.46 -22.67
CA GLY A 113 1.58 -18.86 -24.06
C GLY A 113 2.97 -18.45 -24.54
N LEU A 114 3.34 -18.85 -25.75
CA LEU A 114 4.59 -18.42 -26.40
C LEU A 114 4.31 -17.87 -27.79
N SER A 115 4.94 -16.76 -28.16
CA SER A 115 4.93 -16.30 -29.55
C SER A 115 5.73 -17.25 -30.45
N GLU A 116 5.50 -17.19 -31.76
CA GLU A 116 6.23 -18.04 -32.71
C GLU A 116 7.73 -17.79 -32.67
N SER A 117 8.15 -16.52 -32.57
CA SER A 117 9.55 -16.15 -32.43
C SER A 117 10.18 -16.68 -31.14
N GLU A 118 9.47 -16.56 -30.01
CA GLU A 118 9.95 -17.10 -28.72
C GLU A 118 10.11 -18.62 -28.79
N LEU A 119 9.14 -19.32 -29.40
CA LEU A 119 9.20 -20.77 -29.54
C LEU A 119 10.36 -21.20 -30.46
N GLU A 120 10.56 -20.53 -31.59
CA GLU A 120 11.70 -20.78 -32.47
C GLU A 120 13.04 -20.55 -31.77
N ASP A 121 13.15 -19.48 -30.97
CA ASP A 121 14.35 -19.16 -30.20
C ASP A 121 14.62 -20.22 -29.12
N LEU A 122 13.58 -20.64 -28.38
CA LEU A 122 13.68 -21.70 -27.36
C LEU A 122 14.11 -23.04 -27.95
N ILE A 123 13.51 -23.44 -29.07
CA ILE A 123 13.90 -24.68 -29.77
C ILE A 123 15.33 -24.56 -30.32
N SER A 124 15.75 -23.37 -30.76
CA SER A 124 17.12 -23.12 -31.25
C SER A 124 18.17 -23.12 -30.14
N LEU A 125 17.75 -22.92 -28.89
CA LEU A 125 18.60 -23.09 -27.71
C LEU A 125 18.68 -24.56 -27.27
N ASP A 126 17.79 -25.43 -27.73
CA ASP A 126 17.79 -26.85 -27.33
C ASP A 126 18.74 -27.69 -28.18
N ASP A 127 19.85 -28.11 -27.58
CA ASP A 127 20.86 -28.90 -28.29
C ASP A 127 20.38 -30.31 -28.65
N LYS A 128 19.47 -30.91 -27.85
CA LYS A 128 18.95 -32.26 -28.14
C LYS A 128 18.12 -32.26 -29.42
N VAL A 129 17.32 -31.20 -29.63
CA VAL A 129 16.51 -31.06 -30.84
C VAL A 129 17.39 -30.77 -32.04
N LEU A 130 18.38 -29.89 -31.89
CA LEU A 130 19.26 -29.53 -33.01
C LEU A 130 20.17 -30.66 -33.45
N ASP A 131 20.61 -31.52 -32.53
CA ASP A 131 21.38 -32.71 -32.88
C ASP A 131 20.57 -33.72 -33.70
N ASP A 132 19.26 -33.84 -33.41
CA ASP A 132 18.32 -34.67 -34.18
C ASP A 132 18.03 -34.08 -35.57
N VAL A 133 17.75 -32.77 -35.64
CA VAL A 133 17.49 -32.05 -36.91
C VAL A 133 18.72 -32.06 -37.82
N TYR A 134 19.92 -31.83 -37.26
CA TYR A 134 21.18 -31.73 -38.00
C TYR A 134 21.99 -33.03 -37.96
N GLN A 135 21.32 -34.17 -38.05
CA GLN A 135 21.98 -35.47 -38.10
C GLN A 135 22.77 -35.67 -39.42
N TYR A 136 22.25 -35.14 -40.54
CA TYR A 136 22.78 -35.42 -41.89
C TYR A 136 23.55 -34.28 -42.53
N HIS A 137 23.48 -33.06 -41.99
CA HIS A 137 24.25 -31.93 -42.49
C HIS A 137 24.61 -30.96 -41.35
N LEU A 138 25.73 -30.25 -41.49
CA LEU A 138 26.09 -29.17 -40.59
C LEU A 138 25.44 -27.87 -41.06
N PRO A 139 24.73 -27.14 -40.18
CA PRO A 139 24.13 -25.88 -40.56
C PRO A 139 25.17 -24.74 -40.61
N PRO A 140 25.02 -23.77 -41.52
CA PRO A 140 25.86 -22.57 -41.54
C PRO A 140 25.60 -21.67 -40.32
N VAL A 141 24.37 -21.67 -39.81
CA VAL A 141 23.96 -21.03 -38.56
C VAL A 141 23.20 -22.07 -37.75
N ARG A 142 23.69 -22.38 -36.54
CA ARG A 142 23.08 -23.39 -35.66
C ARG A 142 21.79 -22.85 -35.03
N ARG A 143 20.72 -22.78 -35.82
CA ARG A 143 19.36 -22.34 -35.44
C ARG A 143 18.34 -23.25 -36.12
N ILE A 144 17.13 -23.42 -35.57
CA ILE A 144 16.11 -24.23 -36.25
C ILE A 144 15.62 -23.54 -37.54
N PRO A 145 15.41 -24.27 -38.65
CA PRO A 145 14.73 -23.71 -39.82
C PRO A 145 13.26 -23.42 -39.50
N PRO A 146 12.75 -22.18 -39.71
CA PRO A 146 11.36 -21.79 -39.39
C PRO A 146 10.30 -22.70 -40.03
N LEU A 147 10.59 -23.21 -41.24
CA LEU A 147 9.71 -24.10 -42.00
C LEU A 147 9.34 -25.39 -41.24
N LEU A 148 10.19 -25.88 -40.34
CA LEU A 148 9.89 -27.09 -39.56
C LEU A 148 8.75 -26.82 -38.57
N TRP A 149 8.76 -25.67 -37.90
CA TRP A 149 7.68 -25.26 -37.00
C TRP A 149 6.39 -24.99 -37.78
N THR A 150 6.47 -24.27 -38.91
CA THR A 150 5.29 -23.98 -39.74
C THR A 150 4.56 -25.24 -40.18
N ARG A 151 5.30 -26.33 -40.48
CA ARG A 151 4.69 -27.63 -40.83
C ARG A 151 3.95 -28.27 -39.67
N ILE A 152 4.54 -28.26 -38.47
CA ILE A 152 3.89 -28.78 -37.26
C ILE A 152 2.62 -27.98 -36.94
N ARG A 153 2.68 -26.65 -37.04
CA ARG A 153 1.54 -25.77 -36.85
C ARG A 153 0.39 -26.06 -37.84
N ASN A 154 0.71 -26.30 -39.10
CA ASN A 154 -0.28 -26.64 -40.13
C ASN A 154 -1.01 -27.97 -39.88
N ASP A 155 -0.41 -28.90 -39.10
CA ASP A 155 -1.04 -30.15 -38.69
C ASP A 155 -1.83 -30.06 -37.37
N LEU A 156 -1.76 -28.92 -36.68
CA LEU A 156 -2.53 -28.59 -35.47
C LEU A 156 -3.51 -27.41 -35.64
N PRO A 157 -4.23 -27.28 -36.77
CA PRO A 157 -5.12 -26.15 -36.98
C PRO A 157 -6.31 -26.25 -36.03
N ASN A 158 -6.70 -25.12 -35.44
CA ASN A 158 -7.83 -25.00 -34.50
C ASN A 158 -7.66 -25.68 -33.13
N TYR A 159 -6.52 -26.31 -32.85
CA TYR A 159 -6.20 -26.82 -31.49
C TYR A 159 -5.30 -25.84 -30.71
N LEU A 160 -4.49 -25.09 -31.44
CA LEU A 160 -3.78 -23.92 -30.93
C LEU A 160 -4.58 -22.66 -31.25
N SER A 161 -4.63 -21.75 -30.29
CA SER A 161 -5.26 -20.43 -30.41
C SER A 161 -4.22 -19.33 -30.25
N GLU A 162 -4.35 -18.29 -31.06
CA GLU A 162 -3.64 -17.04 -30.88
C GLU A 162 -4.38 -16.20 -29.84
N ARG A 163 -3.65 -15.73 -28.82
CA ARG A 163 -4.15 -14.86 -27.76
C ARG A 163 -3.20 -13.69 -27.63
N GLU A 164 -3.72 -12.54 -27.22
CA GLU A 164 -2.86 -11.43 -26.82
C GLU A 164 -2.45 -11.60 -25.36
N ALA A 165 -1.14 -11.61 -25.10
CA ALA A 165 -0.57 -11.57 -23.76
C ALA A 165 0.58 -10.56 -23.76
N ASP A 166 0.57 -9.64 -22.78
CA ASP A 166 1.65 -8.67 -22.56
C ASP A 166 2.00 -7.82 -23.81
N GLY A 167 1.01 -7.58 -24.67
CA GLY A 167 1.15 -6.83 -25.92
C GLY A 167 1.87 -7.59 -27.04
N VAL A 168 1.79 -8.92 -27.05
CA VAL A 168 2.31 -9.82 -28.09
C VAL A 168 1.26 -10.91 -28.40
N SER A 169 1.13 -11.31 -29.66
CA SER A 169 0.33 -12.49 -30.04
C SER A 169 1.08 -13.77 -29.68
N VAL A 170 0.50 -14.57 -28.79
CA VAL A 170 1.05 -15.81 -28.27
C VAL A 170 0.17 -17.00 -28.63
N LEU A 171 0.81 -18.14 -28.86
CA LEU A 171 0.16 -19.43 -29.07
C LEU A 171 -0.09 -20.11 -27.72
N ASN A 172 -1.33 -20.57 -27.53
CA ASN A 172 -1.73 -21.36 -26.38
C ASN A 172 -2.73 -22.45 -26.78
N TRP A 173 -2.88 -23.48 -25.96
CA TRP A 173 -3.90 -24.51 -26.15
C TRP A 173 -5.30 -23.90 -26.10
N TYR A 174 -6.11 -24.17 -27.13
CA TYR A 174 -7.47 -23.65 -27.20
C TYR A 174 -8.39 -24.31 -26.17
N HIS A 175 -8.29 -25.64 -26.05
CA HIS A 175 -9.09 -26.45 -25.13
C HIS A 175 -8.27 -26.93 -23.93
N ARG A 176 -8.88 -26.91 -22.74
CA ARG A 176 -8.26 -27.42 -21.50
C ARG A 176 -7.84 -28.89 -21.63
N GLN A 177 -8.65 -29.71 -22.30
CA GLN A 177 -8.36 -31.15 -22.49
C GLN A 177 -7.03 -31.38 -23.22
N PHE A 178 -6.66 -30.52 -24.17
CA PHE A 178 -5.37 -30.62 -24.86
C PHE A 178 -4.20 -30.27 -23.96
N ARG A 179 -4.35 -29.25 -23.10
CA ARG A 179 -3.34 -28.89 -22.11
C ARG A 179 -3.13 -30.02 -21.10
N ASP A 180 -4.22 -30.62 -20.62
CA ASP A 180 -4.15 -31.72 -19.64
C ASP A 180 -3.53 -32.97 -20.28
N ALA A 181 -3.91 -33.32 -21.51
CA ALA A 181 -3.29 -34.43 -22.26
C ALA A 181 -1.80 -34.20 -22.55
N ALA A 182 -1.42 -32.98 -22.92
CA ALA A 182 -0.02 -32.62 -23.14
C ALA A 182 0.78 -32.69 -21.84
N ARG A 183 0.21 -32.23 -20.71
CA ARG A 183 0.83 -32.34 -19.38
C ARG A 183 1.03 -33.79 -18.98
N GLU A 184 0.03 -34.64 -19.19
CA GLU A 184 0.15 -36.06 -18.89
C GLU A 184 1.19 -36.76 -19.79
N ARG A 185 1.31 -36.38 -21.06
CA ARG A 185 2.28 -36.99 -21.98
C ARG A 185 3.71 -36.53 -21.73
N TYR A 186 3.92 -35.21 -21.56
CA TYR A 186 5.25 -34.59 -21.56
C TYR A 186 5.81 -34.33 -20.15
N PHE A 187 4.96 -34.14 -19.15
CA PHE A 187 5.35 -33.78 -17.78
C PHE A 187 5.16 -34.89 -16.74
N LYS A 188 5.09 -36.15 -17.20
CA LYS A 188 5.11 -37.33 -16.31
C LYS A 188 6.35 -37.41 -15.42
N ASN A 189 7.50 -36.97 -15.94
CA ASN A 189 8.76 -36.95 -15.19
C ASN A 189 9.05 -35.52 -14.69
N MET A 190 9.21 -35.36 -13.38
CA MET A 190 9.52 -34.06 -12.77
C MET A 190 10.80 -33.45 -13.33
N ASN A 191 11.80 -34.27 -13.68
CA ASN A 191 13.04 -33.78 -14.29
C ASN A 191 12.81 -33.07 -15.63
N MET A 192 11.80 -33.50 -16.40
CA MET A 192 11.45 -32.83 -17.66
C MET A 192 10.75 -31.50 -17.38
N VAL A 193 9.88 -31.43 -16.38
CA VAL A 193 9.24 -30.19 -15.92
C VAL A 193 10.31 -29.15 -15.57
N THR A 194 11.25 -29.52 -14.71
CA THR A 194 12.37 -28.67 -14.30
C THR A 194 13.24 -28.26 -15.49
N TYR A 195 13.52 -29.19 -16.42
CA TYR A 195 14.31 -28.91 -17.63
C TYR A 195 13.67 -27.83 -18.51
N PHE A 196 12.39 -27.96 -18.83
CA PHE A 196 11.70 -27.00 -19.70
C PHE A 196 11.53 -25.64 -19.02
N HIS A 197 11.15 -25.61 -17.74
CA HIS A 197 11.08 -24.34 -17.01
C HIS A 197 12.46 -23.67 -16.88
N SER A 198 13.52 -24.42 -16.61
CA SER A 198 14.89 -23.86 -16.57
C SER A 198 15.32 -23.32 -17.94
N SER A 199 14.96 -23.98 -19.04
CA SER A 199 15.31 -23.55 -20.40
C SER A 199 14.59 -22.25 -20.77
N ILE A 200 13.31 -22.10 -20.40
CA ILE A 200 12.57 -20.85 -20.61
C ILE A 200 13.14 -19.73 -19.70
N ALA A 201 13.52 -20.06 -18.46
CA ALA A 201 14.16 -19.10 -17.57
C ALA A 201 15.50 -18.60 -18.14
N ASP A 202 16.34 -19.48 -18.70
CA ASP A 202 17.61 -19.10 -19.33
C ASP A 202 17.42 -18.17 -20.54
N TYR A 203 16.36 -18.40 -21.33
CA TYR A 203 15.97 -17.53 -22.42
C TYR A 203 15.63 -16.13 -21.91
N TYR A 204 14.72 -16.00 -20.95
CA TYR A 204 14.32 -14.68 -20.42
C TYR A 204 15.41 -14.00 -19.56
N LEU A 205 16.30 -14.76 -18.92
CA LEU A 205 17.52 -14.19 -18.30
C LEU A 205 18.45 -13.57 -19.36
N GLY A 206 18.36 -14.05 -20.61
CA GLY A 206 19.16 -13.54 -21.72
C GLY A 206 20.60 -14.07 -21.73
N ILE A 207 20.86 -15.22 -21.09
CA ILE A 207 22.21 -15.79 -20.93
C ILE A 207 22.91 -15.96 -22.30
N TRP A 208 22.15 -16.44 -23.29
CA TRP A 208 22.63 -16.72 -24.65
C TRP A 208 22.11 -15.72 -25.69
N GLY A 209 21.62 -14.56 -25.26
CA GLY A 209 21.14 -13.50 -26.16
C GLY A 209 22.28 -12.57 -26.61
N GLY A 210 22.07 -11.85 -27.71
CA GLY A 210 22.92 -10.72 -28.10
C GLY A 210 24.29 -11.06 -28.67
N GLY A 211 24.43 -12.25 -29.27
CA GLY A 211 25.69 -12.69 -29.90
C GLY A 211 26.59 -13.53 -29.00
N ASN A 212 26.16 -13.83 -27.76
CA ASN A 212 26.88 -14.73 -26.86
C ASN A 212 26.84 -16.18 -27.38
N PRO A 213 27.97 -16.80 -27.75
CA PRO A 213 27.96 -18.14 -28.32
C PRO A 213 27.67 -19.20 -27.25
N LYS A 214 26.71 -20.08 -27.52
CA LYS A 214 26.37 -21.19 -26.62
C LYS A 214 27.27 -22.41 -26.90
N PRO A 215 27.97 -22.97 -25.88
CA PRO A 215 28.75 -24.18 -26.05
C PRO A 215 27.83 -25.40 -26.23
N PHE A 216 28.24 -26.33 -27.09
CA PHE A 216 27.53 -27.58 -27.37
C PHE A 216 28.51 -28.72 -27.69
N LYS A 217 28.04 -29.95 -27.59
CA LYS A 217 28.81 -31.17 -27.86
C LYS A 217 28.35 -31.80 -29.17
N TYR A 218 29.29 -32.21 -30.02
CA TYR A 218 28.94 -32.97 -31.22
C TYR A 218 28.65 -34.42 -30.84
N THR A 219 27.58 -34.99 -31.40
CA THR A 219 27.29 -36.42 -31.26
C THR A 219 28.38 -37.27 -31.92
N GLU A 220 28.60 -38.48 -31.43
CA GLU A 220 29.60 -39.39 -32.02
C GLU A 220 29.33 -39.63 -33.51
N ILE A 221 28.05 -39.74 -33.89
CA ILE A 221 27.61 -39.88 -35.27
C ILE A 221 28.06 -38.69 -36.11
N GLN A 222 27.85 -37.46 -35.65
CA GLN A 222 28.29 -36.25 -36.34
C GLN A 222 29.82 -36.19 -36.44
N ARG A 223 30.54 -36.55 -35.37
CA ARG A 223 32.01 -36.53 -35.36
C ARG A 223 32.61 -37.47 -36.39
N HIS A 224 32.11 -38.69 -36.46
CA HIS A 224 32.55 -39.68 -37.45
C HIS A 224 32.12 -39.31 -38.87
N ARG A 225 30.89 -38.82 -39.05
CA ARG A 225 30.35 -38.49 -40.37
C ARG A 225 31.02 -37.27 -41.01
N PHE A 226 31.35 -36.26 -40.21
CA PHE A 226 31.93 -34.99 -40.68
C PHE A 226 33.43 -34.84 -40.37
N ASN A 227 34.10 -35.92 -39.91
CA ASN A 227 35.52 -35.93 -39.57
C ASN A 227 35.93 -34.77 -38.63
N LEU A 228 35.13 -34.50 -37.61
CA LEU A 228 35.38 -33.41 -36.65
C LEU A 228 36.39 -33.85 -35.58
N GLN A 229 37.51 -33.12 -35.50
CA GLN A 229 38.55 -33.39 -34.49
C GLN A 229 38.09 -32.99 -33.08
N ASN A 230 37.38 -31.87 -32.95
CA ASN A 230 36.92 -31.35 -31.67
C ASN A 230 35.63 -32.05 -31.19
N LYS A 231 35.56 -32.31 -29.87
CA LYS A 231 34.36 -32.85 -29.21
C LYS A 231 33.31 -31.77 -28.93
N GLU A 232 33.76 -30.53 -28.80
CA GLU A 232 32.96 -29.38 -28.37
C GLU A 232 33.06 -28.27 -29.41
N GLY A 233 31.96 -27.53 -29.57
CA GLY A 233 31.87 -26.34 -30.39
C GLY A 233 31.11 -25.24 -29.66
N SER A 234 31.25 -24.00 -30.12
CA SER A 234 30.50 -22.86 -29.61
C SER A 234 29.92 -22.09 -30.79
N ALA A 235 28.62 -21.83 -30.77
CA ALA A 235 27.95 -21.11 -31.86
C ALA A 235 26.90 -20.14 -31.31
N ASP A 236 26.85 -18.95 -31.89
CA ASP A 236 25.75 -18.01 -31.69
C ASP A 236 24.47 -18.55 -32.32
N ARG A 237 23.40 -18.55 -31.54
CA ARG A 237 22.06 -19.02 -31.94
C ARG A 237 21.21 -17.90 -32.55
N LYS A 238 21.75 -16.67 -32.62
CA LYS A 238 21.10 -15.45 -33.11
C LYS A 238 19.83 -15.12 -32.33
N VAL A 239 19.82 -15.39 -31.02
CA VAL A 239 18.69 -15.09 -30.13
C VAL A 239 18.80 -13.62 -29.68
N PRO A 240 17.68 -12.87 -29.66
CA PRO A 240 17.69 -11.49 -29.22
C PRO A 240 18.09 -11.35 -27.74
N VAL A 241 18.61 -10.18 -27.36
CA VAL A 241 18.81 -9.84 -25.96
C VAL A 241 17.46 -9.68 -25.25
N GLN A 242 17.41 -10.03 -23.97
CA GLN A 242 16.24 -9.88 -23.12
C GLN A 242 16.49 -8.84 -22.01
N PRO A 243 16.60 -7.53 -22.32
CA PRO A 243 16.73 -6.50 -21.30
C PRO A 243 15.43 -6.29 -20.52
N LEU A 244 15.51 -5.59 -19.39
CA LEU A 244 14.32 -5.15 -18.63
C LEU A 244 13.56 -4.05 -19.39
N VAL A 245 14.32 -3.15 -20.02
CA VAL A 245 13.84 -2.02 -20.81
C VAL A 245 14.51 -2.07 -22.17
N PHE A 246 13.71 -1.99 -23.23
CA PHE A 246 14.20 -1.76 -24.58
C PHE A 246 14.46 -0.27 -24.76
N TYR A 247 15.63 0.07 -25.30
CA TYR A 247 16.03 1.44 -25.60
C TYR A 247 16.01 1.67 -27.10
N SER A 248 15.59 2.86 -27.51
CA SER A 248 15.69 3.31 -28.90
C SER A 248 17.15 3.54 -29.28
N LYS A 249 17.42 3.70 -30.59
CA LYS A 249 18.77 4.06 -31.07
C LYS A 249 19.28 5.39 -30.52
N GLU A 250 18.39 6.24 -30.03
CA GLU A 250 18.69 7.55 -29.44
C GLU A 250 18.88 7.49 -27.91
N GLY A 251 18.80 6.29 -27.31
CA GLY A 251 18.97 6.08 -25.87
C GLY A 251 17.73 6.35 -25.03
N THR A 252 16.60 6.72 -25.64
CA THR A 252 15.32 6.87 -24.93
C THR A 252 14.70 5.50 -24.64
N ALA A 253 14.17 5.32 -23.41
CA ALA A 253 13.45 4.11 -23.04
C ALA A 253 12.20 3.98 -23.92
N SER A 254 12.14 2.94 -24.75
CA SER A 254 11.04 2.75 -25.70
C SER A 254 9.91 1.92 -25.11
N ARG A 255 10.24 0.80 -24.45
CA ARG A 255 9.24 -0.15 -23.93
C ARG A 255 9.83 -1.06 -22.85
N TYR A 256 9.03 -1.38 -21.84
CA TYR A 256 9.34 -2.41 -20.84
C TYR A 256 9.08 -3.83 -21.34
N ASN A 257 9.93 -4.78 -20.95
CA ASN A 257 9.80 -6.19 -21.34
C ASN A 257 8.77 -6.94 -20.47
N LEU A 258 7.48 -6.71 -20.76
CA LEU A 258 6.36 -7.30 -20.02
C LEU A 258 6.38 -8.84 -20.03
N ARG A 259 6.78 -9.46 -21.15
CA ARG A 259 6.93 -10.91 -21.29
C ARG A 259 7.92 -11.49 -20.27
N LYS A 260 9.09 -10.85 -20.14
CA LYS A 260 10.10 -11.21 -19.15
C LYS A 260 9.54 -11.08 -17.72
N PHE A 261 8.81 -10.01 -17.41
CA PHE A 261 8.22 -9.81 -16.07
C PHE A 261 7.14 -10.85 -15.70
N GLY A 262 6.41 -11.37 -16.67
CA GLY A 262 5.34 -12.36 -16.44
C GLY A 262 5.84 -13.81 -16.36
N GLU A 263 6.77 -14.19 -17.24
CA GLU A 263 7.19 -15.61 -17.40
C GLU A 263 8.42 -15.97 -16.53
N LEU A 264 9.38 -15.05 -16.34
CA LEU A 264 10.65 -15.40 -15.65
C LEU A 264 10.45 -15.82 -14.18
N PRO A 265 9.71 -15.08 -13.31
CA PRO A 265 9.53 -15.46 -11.91
C PRO A 265 8.83 -16.83 -11.80
N TYR A 266 7.77 -17.03 -12.59
CA TYR A 266 7.01 -18.27 -12.65
C TYR A 266 7.89 -19.49 -12.97
N HIS A 267 8.77 -19.36 -13.97
CA HIS A 267 9.64 -20.45 -14.38
C HIS A 267 10.77 -20.73 -13.38
N LEU A 268 11.35 -19.71 -12.76
CA LEU A 268 12.39 -19.90 -11.74
C LEU A 268 11.86 -20.65 -10.51
N VAL A 269 10.63 -20.36 -10.09
CA VAL A 269 9.95 -21.05 -8.99
C VAL A 269 9.72 -22.54 -9.33
N ARG A 270 9.15 -22.85 -10.51
CA ARG A 270 8.89 -24.23 -10.94
C ARG A 270 10.15 -25.02 -11.30
N ALA A 271 11.23 -24.33 -11.65
CA ALA A 271 12.55 -24.93 -11.86
C ALA A 271 13.34 -25.15 -10.55
N HIS A 272 12.81 -24.71 -9.39
CA HIS A 272 13.49 -24.73 -8.10
C HIS A 272 14.85 -23.99 -8.11
N ARG A 273 14.99 -22.94 -8.95
CA ARG A 273 16.20 -22.10 -9.05
C ARG A 273 16.09 -20.85 -8.18
N PHE A 274 15.95 -21.06 -6.87
CA PHE A 274 15.66 -19.98 -5.92
C PHE A 274 16.80 -18.96 -5.78
N GLN A 275 18.06 -19.37 -5.92
CA GLN A 275 19.20 -18.44 -5.88
C GLN A 275 19.14 -17.40 -7.01
N ASP A 276 18.78 -17.83 -8.22
CA ASP A 276 18.62 -16.93 -9.36
C ASP A 276 17.38 -16.04 -9.20
N LEU A 277 16.31 -16.58 -8.60
CA LEU A 277 15.09 -15.83 -8.27
C LEU A 277 15.39 -14.70 -7.27
N TYR A 278 16.13 -14.99 -6.20
CA TYR A 278 16.47 -13.98 -5.21
C TYR A 278 17.35 -12.89 -5.81
N LYS A 279 18.43 -13.28 -6.50
CA LYS A 279 19.43 -12.34 -7.01
C LYS A 279 18.93 -11.46 -8.16
N ASN A 280 18.16 -12.02 -9.08
CA ASN A 280 17.81 -11.33 -10.33
C ASN A 280 16.37 -10.78 -10.35
N VAL A 281 15.50 -11.20 -9.43
CA VAL A 281 14.07 -10.89 -9.45
C VAL A 281 13.61 -10.27 -8.12
N LEU A 282 13.49 -11.08 -7.05
CA LEU A 282 12.75 -10.67 -5.84
C LEU A 282 13.54 -9.72 -4.93
N PHE A 283 14.86 -9.85 -4.86
CA PHE A 283 15.75 -8.94 -4.09
C PHE A 283 16.62 -8.09 -5.01
N ASN A 284 16.13 -7.81 -6.22
CA ASN A 284 16.81 -6.95 -7.19
C ASN A 284 16.07 -5.62 -7.35
N TYR A 285 16.71 -4.51 -7.01
CA TYR A 285 16.07 -3.19 -7.03
C TYR A 285 15.62 -2.80 -8.45
N ARG A 286 16.48 -3.02 -9.45
CA ARG A 286 16.21 -2.65 -10.85
C ARG A 286 15.05 -3.44 -11.43
N TRP A 287 14.93 -4.72 -11.08
CA TRP A 287 13.79 -5.55 -11.45
C TRP A 287 12.49 -5.01 -10.85
N LEU A 288 12.47 -4.80 -9.53
CA LEU A 288 11.29 -4.32 -8.82
C LEU A 288 10.84 -2.95 -9.32
N HIS A 289 11.77 -2.01 -9.51
CA HIS A 289 11.47 -0.68 -10.06
C HIS A 289 10.90 -0.76 -11.47
N ALA A 290 11.54 -1.53 -12.37
CA ALA A 290 11.08 -1.65 -13.76
C ALA A 290 9.72 -2.37 -13.87
N LYS A 291 9.46 -3.35 -13.01
CA LYS A 291 8.16 -4.04 -12.96
C LYS A 291 7.08 -3.13 -12.37
N LEU A 292 7.33 -2.39 -11.30
CA LEU A 292 6.38 -1.39 -10.75
C LEU A 292 6.10 -0.25 -11.73
N SER A 293 7.08 0.14 -12.54
CA SER A 293 6.92 1.19 -13.56
C SER A 293 6.05 0.77 -14.75
N SER A 294 5.75 -0.52 -14.90
CA SER A 294 5.03 -1.05 -16.07
C SER A 294 3.86 -1.97 -15.75
N CYS A 295 3.77 -2.48 -14.52
CA CYS A 295 2.74 -3.39 -14.04
C CYS A 295 2.17 -2.89 -12.70
N PRO A 296 0.91 -3.21 -12.38
CA PRO A 296 0.35 -2.87 -11.07
C PRO A 296 1.12 -3.57 -9.95
N LEU A 297 1.12 -2.96 -8.76
CA LEU A 297 1.78 -3.49 -7.56
C LEU A 297 1.40 -4.95 -7.27
N GLN A 298 0.12 -5.31 -7.49
CA GLN A 298 -0.36 -6.68 -7.29
C GLN A 298 0.38 -7.71 -8.17
N ALA A 299 0.84 -7.34 -9.36
CA ALA A 299 1.63 -8.25 -10.20
C ALA A 299 3.00 -8.55 -9.59
N VAL A 300 3.59 -7.59 -8.87
CA VAL A 300 4.83 -7.80 -8.10
C VAL A 300 4.54 -8.66 -6.88
N LEU A 301 3.52 -8.33 -6.09
CA LEU A 301 3.14 -9.10 -4.91
C LEU A 301 2.78 -10.56 -5.23
N SER A 302 2.14 -10.81 -6.37
CA SER A 302 1.81 -12.16 -6.82
C SER A 302 3.05 -13.04 -7.05
N ASP A 303 4.19 -12.44 -7.41
CA ASP A 303 5.45 -13.20 -7.54
C ASP A 303 5.99 -13.62 -6.17
N PHE A 304 5.90 -12.73 -5.16
CA PHE A 304 6.27 -13.05 -3.79
C PHE A 304 5.36 -14.13 -3.21
N GLU A 305 4.06 -14.06 -3.47
CA GLU A 305 3.08 -15.05 -3.02
C GLU A 305 3.32 -16.42 -3.66
N ASP A 306 3.55 -16.50 -4.98
CA ASP A 306 3.89 -17.77 -5.64
C ASP A 306 5.24 -18.30 -5.16
N ALA A 307 6.23 -17.44 -4.87
CA ALA A 307 7.49 -17.87 -4.28
C ALA A 307 7.27 -18.48 -2.88
N CYS A 308 6.58 -17.77 -1.98
CA CYS A 308 6.28 -18.26 -0.63
C CYS A 308 5.50 -19.57 -0.61
N ALA A 309 4.60 -19.79 -1.57
CA ALA A 309 3.81 -21.02 -1.67
C ALA A 309 4.64 -22.26 -2.06
N ASN A 310 5.82 -22.08 -2.67
CA ASN A 310 6.62 -23.17 -3.22
C ASN A 310 8.04 -23.27 -2.59
N ILE A 311 8.36 -22.45 -1.60
CA ILE A 311 9.63 -22.47 -0.86
C ILE A 311 9.42 -23.15 0.49
N ASP A 312 10.26 -24.15 0.80
CA ASP A 312 10.21 -24.86 2.08
C ASP A 312 11.04 -24.19 3.19
N ASP A 313 11.97 -23.29 2.82
CA ASP A 313 12.86 -22.60 3.76
C ASP A 313 12.12 -21.47 4.52
N ARG A 314 12.06 -21.61 5.85
CA ARG A 314 11.34 -20.67 6.73
C ARG A 314 12.01 -19.30 6.78
N ASP A 315 13.33 -19.23 6.76
CA ASP A 315 14.05 -17.97 6.89
C ASP A 315 13.93 -17.15 5.60
N ALA A 316 14.09 -17.80 4.44
CA ALA A 316 13.84 -17.16 3.15
C ALA A 316 12.37 -16.73 2.99
N THR A 317 11.41 -17.54 3.45
CA THR A 317 9.99 -17.19 3.42
C THR A 317 9.70 -15.96 4.29
N ARG A 318 10.35 -15.84 5.45
CA ARG A 318 10.24 -14.65 6.32
C ARG A 318 10.77 -13.40 5.61
N GLU A 319 11.94 -13.47 4.97
CA GLU A 319 12.50 -12.34 4.22
C GLU A 319 11.58 -11.88 3.08
N LEU A 320 11.00 -12.83 2.34
CA LEU A 320 10.04 -12.55 1.27
C LEU A 320 8.79 -11.84 1.80
N ILE A 321 8.24 -12.30 2.92
CA ILE A 321 7.07 -11.68 3.56
C ILE A 321 7.41 -10.25 4.01
N LEU A 322 8.58 -10.02 4.61
CA LEU A 322 8.98 -8.68 5.05
C LEU A 322 9.08 -7.68 3.89
N VAL A 323 9.67 -8.09 2.76
CA VAL A 323 9.74 -7.23 1.56
C VAL A 323 8.35 -7.02 0.96
N ALA A 324 7.53 -8.07 0.84
CA ALA A 324 6.17 -7.95 0.35
C ALA A 324 5.32 -7.02 1.22
N ASP A 325 5.46 -7.09 2.55
CA ASP A 325 4.76 -6.20 3.48
C ASP A 325 5.30 -4.76 3.41
N ALA A 326 6.59 -4.56 3.20
CA ALA A 326 7.14 -3.22 2.96
C ALA A 326 6.57 -2.58 1.68
N LEU A 327 6.43 -3.39 0.61
CA LEU A 327 5.80 -2.97 -0.64
C LEU A 327 4.30 -2.67 -0.45
N ARG A 328 3.57 -3.49 0.31
CA ARG A 328 2.15 -3.25 0.65
C ARG A 328 1.97 -1.97 1.46
N LEU A 329 2.80 -1.73 2.47
CA LEU A 329 2.76 -0.51 3.28
C LEU A 329 3.07 0.76 2.49
N GLY A 330 3.91 0.65 1.45
CA GLY A 330 4.20 1.74 0.51
C GLY A 330 3.24 1.81 -0.67
N GLY A 331 2.24 0.92 -0.76
CA GLY A 331 1.52 0.64 -2.00
C GLY A 331 0.78 1.83 -2.59
N ALA A 332 0.15 2.66 -1.75
CA ALA A 332 -0.53 3.88 -2.19
C ALA A 332 0.41 4.86 -2.90
N ILE A 333 1.68 4.95 -2.47
CA ILE A 333 2.68 5.83 -3.08
C ILE A 333 3.31 5.15 -4.30
N LEU A 334 3.66 3.86 -4.19
CA LEU A 334 4.35 3.13 -5.25
C LEU A 334 3.47 2.89 -6.48
N GLY A 335 2.15 2.87 -6.31
CA GLY A 335 1.19 2.78 -7.41
C GLY A 335 1.20 4.03 -8.31
N GLU A 336 1.38 5.22 -7.73
CA GLU A 336 1.44 6.48 -8.49
C GLU A 336 2.88 6.89 -8.85
N PHE A 337 3.83 6.65 -7.94
CA PHE A 337 5.23 7.08 -8.04
C PHE A 337 6.21 5.91 -7.81
N PRO A 338 6.46 5.08 -8.83
CA PRO A 338 7.38 3.94 -8.75
C PRO A 338 8.82 4.32 -8.34
N ASP A 339 9.26 5.54 -8.68
CA ASP A 339 10.60 6.06 -8.34
C ASP A 339 10.85 6.16 -6.83
N MET A 340 9.78 6.21 -6.02
CA MET A 340 9.87 6.24 -4.55
C MET A 340 10.18 4.86 -3.93
N LEU A 341 10.44 3.82 -4.74
CA LEU A 341 10.74 2.47 -4.27
C LEU A 341 11.92 2.40 -3.29
N ALA A 342 13.06 3.01 -3.63
CA ALA A 342 14.25 2.94 -2.78
C ALA A 342 13.99 3.60 -1.40
N PRO A 343 13.44 4.82 -1.32
CA PRO A 343 13.03 5.42 -0.04
C PRO A 343 12.06 4.57 0.78
N GLN A 344 11.07 3.94 0.14
CA GLN A 344 10.09 3.08 0.83
C GLN A 344 10.75 1.80 1.38
N LEU A 345 11.65 1.16 0.64
CA LEU A 345 12.35 -0.04 1.10
C LEU A 345 13.35 0.29 2.21
N ILE A 346 14.21 1.28 2.01
CA ILE A 346 15.23 1.67 3.00
C ILE A 346 14.57 2.19 4.28
N GLY A 347 13.59 3.08 4.16
CA GLY A 347 12.92 3.67 5.31
C GLY A 347 12.22 2.64 6.21
N ARG A 348 11.86 1.46 5.68
CA ARG A 348 11.09 0.41 6.38
C ARG A 348 11.92 -0.80 6.80
N LEU A 349 12.84 -1.26 5.95
CA LEU A 349 13.57 -2.53 6.13
C LEU A 349 14.94 -2.36 6.79
N LEU A 350 15.43 -1.13 7.01
CA LEU A 350 16.74 -0.90 7.63
C LEU A 350 16.96 -1.66 8.96
N PRO A 351 15.97 -1.79 9.87
CA PRO A 351 16.15 -2.57 11.11
C PRO A 351 16.42 -4.06 10.89
N GLU A 352 16.00 -4.62 9.74
CA GLU A 352 16.09 -6.04 9.43
C GLU A 352 17.42 -6.45 8.75
N ILE A 353 18.33 -5.50 8.52
CA ILE A 353 19.58 -5.71 7.78
C ILE A 353 20.56 -6.70 8.45
N GLY A 354 20.49 -6.81 9.78
CA GLY A 354 21.41 -7.64 10.56
C GLY A 354 21.10 -9.14 10.49
N SER A 355 19.81 -9.47 10.44
CA SER A 355 19.33 -10.86 10.48
C SER A 355 19.21 -11.50 9.10
N ASN A 356 19.02 -10.69 8.06
CA ASN A 356 18.51 -11.14 6.76
C ASN A 356 19.48 -10.77 5.61
N PRO A 357 20.26 -11.73 5.06
CA PRO A 357 21.26 -11.46 4.03
C PRO A 357 20.68 -10.99 2.69
N ASN A 358 19.51 -11.48 2.27
CA ASN A 358 18.94 -11.07 0.98
C ASN A 358 18.38 -9.65 1.04
N ILE A 359 17.78 -9.27 2.17
CA ILE A 359 17.34 -7.88 2.42
C ILE A 359 18.54 -6.93 2.44
N LYS A 360 19.66 -7.34 3.06
CA LYS A 360 20.90 -6.55 3.03
C LYS A 360 21.39 -6.32 1.59
N SER A 361 21.34 -7.34 0.75
CA SER A 361 21.70 -7.19 -0.68
C SER A 361 20.76 -6.22 -1.40
N LEU A 362 19.45 -6.34 -1.18
CA LEU A 362 18.45 -5.44 -1.77
C LEU A 362 18.67 -3.98 -1.35
N LEU A 363 18.89 -3.72 -0.06
CA LEU A 363 19.14 -2.37 0.45
C LEU A 363 20.43 -1.78 -0.09
N ALA A 364 21.50 -2.58 -0.24
CA ALA A 364 22.73 -2.13 -0.87
C ALA A 364 22.53 -1.75 -2.35
N GLU A 365 21.64 -2.45 -3.08
CA GLU A 365 21.25 -2.04 -4.43
C GLU A 365 20.40 -0.75 -4.42
N CYS A 366 19.49 -0.59 -3.47
CA CYS A 366 18.71 0.64 -3.30
C CYS A 366 19.61 1.85 -3.03
N ASP A 367 20.65 1.72 -2.21
CA ASP A 367 21.61 2.81 -1.96
C ASP A 367 22.43 3.16 -3.21
N LYS A 368 22.77 2.16 -4.02
CA LYS A 368 23.61 2.34 -5.21
C LYS A 368 22.84 2.93 -6.39
N PHE A 369 21.63 2.43 -6.65
CA PHE A 369 20.85 2.77 -7.85
C PHE A 369 19.63 3.64 -7.55
N GLY A 370 19.14 3.65 -6.31
CA GLY A 370 18.05 4.54 -5.90
C GLY A 370 18.28 6.03 -6.19
N PRO A 371 19.51 6.57 -6.07
CA PRO A 371 19.77 7.98 -6.38
C PRO A 371 19.52 8.35 -7.84
N GLU A 372 19.52 7.37 -8.75
CA GLU A 372 19.20 7.59 -10.18
C GLU A 372 17.71 7.91 -10.37
N ASN A 373 16.84 7.42 -9.49
CA ASN A 373 15.39 7.56 -9.57
C ASN A 373 14.83 8.60 -8.59
N CYS A 374 15.37 8.68 -7.37
CA CYS A 374 14.91 9.59 -6.34
C CYS A 374 16.09 10.35 -5.71
N ALA A 375 16.00 11.68 -5.69
CA ALA A 375 17.05 12.53 -5.14
C ALA A 375 17.18 12.44 -3.61
N LEU A 376 16.13 12.03 -2.91
CA LEU A 376 16.08 11.98 -1.45
C LEU A 376 15.97 10.53 -0.97
N ILE A 377 17.02 10.04 -0.33
CA ILE A 377 17.07 8.69 0.24
C ILE A 377 17.22 8.80 1.76
N PRO A 378 16.37 8.11 2.55
CA PRO A 378 16.48 8.12 4.00
C PRO A 378 17.75 7.38 4.44
N TYR A 379 18.58 8.03 5.25
CA TYR A 379 19.76 7.39 5.84
C TYR A 379 19.43 6.58 7.11
N TYR A 380 18.32 6.93 7.78
CA TYR A 380 17.84 6.25 8.98
C TYR A 380 16.44 5.67 8.76
N HIS A 381 16.09 4.68 9.57
CA HIS A 381 14.73 4.16 9.65
C HIS A 381 13.75 5.28 10.03
N CYS A 382 12.78 5.56 9.17
CA CYS A 382 11.87 6.69 9.32
C CYS A 382 10.40 6.35 8.99
N LEU A 383 10.12 5.12 8.57
CA LEU A 383 8.80 4.66 8.14
C LEU A 383 8.41 3.38 8.90
N HIS A 384 7.12 3.11 9.11
CA HIS A 384 6.67 1.90 9.83
C HIS A 384 7.33 0.61 9.31
N THR A 385 7.86 -0.20 10.24
CA THR A 385 8.45 -1.51 9.96
C THR A 385 7.39 -2.49 9.44
N PRO A 386 7.74 -3.33 8.46
CA PRO A 386 6.88 -4.43 8.02
C PRO A 386 6.75 -5.50 9.11
N GLY A 387 5.69 -6.31 9.05
CA GLY A 387 5.36 -7.33 10.06
C GLY A 387 4.65 -6.83 11.32
N GLY A 388 4.73 -5.53 11.60
CA GLY A 388 4.12 -4.89 12.76
C GLY A 388 2.58 -4.83 12.74
N PRO A 389 1.96 -4.06 13.66
CA PRO A 389 0.51 -4.05 13.80
C PRO A 389 -0.22 -3.41 12.62
N LEU A 390 0.41 -2.55 11.81
CA LEU A 390 -0.22 -1.97 10.62
C LEU A 390 -0.10 -2.92 9.43
N LYS A 391 -1.23 -3.33 8.85
CA LYS A 391 -1.28 -4.18 7.65
C LYS A 391 -1.46 -3.37 6.36
N TYR A 392 -2.45 -2.48 6.34
CA TYR A 392 -2.80 -1.70 5.14
C TYR A 392 -2.96 -0.22 5.46
N SER A 393 -2.55 0.65 4.53
CA SER A 393 -2.88 2.08 4.50
C SER A 393 -3.55 2.37 3.15
N LEU A 394 -4.85 2.64 3.18
CA LEU A 394 -5.67 2.93 2.00
C LEU A 394 -5.81 4.45 1.89
N GLU A 395 -5.19 5.02 0.87
CA GLU A 395 -5.11 6.47 0.65
C GLU A 395 -5.65 6.81 -0.75
N GLY A 396 -6.53 7.80 -0.84
CA GLY A 396 -7.12 8.21 -2.13
C GLY A 396 -8.23 9.25 -2.04
N HIS A 397 -8.77 9.49 -0.84
CA HIS A 397 -9.70 10.59 -0.63
C HIS A 397 -8.97 11.95 -0.68
N GLN A 398 -9.61 12.96 -1.26
CA GLN A 398 -9.05 14.32 -1.31
C GLN A 398 -9.22 15.05 0.03
N PHE A 399 -10.25 14.66 0.78
CA PHE A 399 -10.64 15.23 2.05
C PHE A 399 -10.66 14.13 3.13
N ALA A 400 -10.97 14.52 4.36
CA ALA A 400 -11.10 13.59 5.49
C ALA A 400 -12.11 12.48 5.17
N VAL A 401 -11.84 11.26 5.65
CA VAL A 401 -12.74 10.11 5.46
C VAL A 401 -13.76 10.11 6.60
N PHE A 402 -14.98 10.57 6.29
CA PHE A 402 -16.01 10.81 7.30
C PHE A 402 -16.68 9.53 7.77
N ASP A 403 -16.83 8.53 6.89
CA ASP A 403 -17.33 7.23 7.27
C ASP A 403 -16.84 6.13 6.32
N PHE A 404 -16.92 4.89 6.78
CA PHE A 404 -16.63 3.71 5.98
C PHE A 404 -17.39 2.49 6.52
N GLN A 405 -17.66 1.52 5.64
CA GLN A 405 -18.28 0.24 5.99
C GLN A 405 -17.61 -0.89 5.23
N VAL A 406 -17.60 -2.06 5.85
CA VAL A 406 -17.15 -3.31 5.23
C VAL A 406 -18.37 -4.01 4.64
N THR A 407 -18.22 -4.59 3.46
CA THR A 407 -19.29 -5.39 2.85
C THR A 407 -19.58 -6.64 3.68
N SER A 408 -20.82 -7.16 3.63
CA SER A 408 -21.24 -8.35 4.39
C SER A 408 -20.42 -9.61 4.08
N ASP A 409 -19.76 -9.66 2.93
CA ASP A 409 -18.86 -10.75 2.52
C ASP A 409 -17.39 -10.51 2.95
N TYR A 410 -17.11 -9.41 3.64
CA TYR A 410 -15.78 -8.98 4.11
C TYR A 410 -14.72 -8.84 3.02
N ARG A 411 -15.15 -8.66 1.76
CA ARG A 411 -14.24 -8.54 0.63
C ARG A 411 -13.85 -7.10 0.33
N TYR A 412 -14.76 -6.15 0.53
CA TYR A 412 -14.53 -4.76 0.16
C TYR A 412 -14.76 -3.81 1.34
N ILE A 413 -14.03 -2.70 1.34
CA ILE A 413 -14.33 -1.52 2.16
C ILE A 413 -14.91 -0.45 1.26
N VAL A 414 -16.10 0.05 1.58
CA VAL A 414 -16.65 1.26 0.98
C VAL A 414 -16.40 2.42 1.93
N SER A 415 -15.87 3.52 1.42
CA SER A 415 -15.49 4.70 2.21
C SER A 415 -16.00 5.98 1.54
N ILE A 416 -16.36 6.98 2.35
CA ILE A 416 -16.95 8.22 1.86
C ILE A 416 -16.21 9.48 2.32
N SER A 417 -16.14 10.45 1.41
CA SER A 417 -15.83 11.85 1.71
C SER A 417 -16.70 12.78 0.86
N ASN A 418 -16.16 13.35 -0.22
CA ASN A 418 -16.93 13.95 -1.33
C ASN A 418 -17.24 12.95 -2.46
N ARG A 419 -16.69 11.73 -2.36
CA ARG A 419 -16.85 10.62 -3.30
C ARG A 419 -16.98 9.30 -2.55
N PHE A 420 -17.48 8.28 -3.25
CA PHE A 420 -17.43 6.89 -2.80
C PHE A 420 -16.18 6.23 -3.38
N ILE A 421 -15.40 5.60 -2.51
CA ILE A 421 -14.28 4.77 -2.92
C ILE A 421 -14.46 3.37 -2.36
N THR A 422 -14.37 2.36 -3.22
CA THR A 422 -14.42 0.95 -2.86
C THR A 422 -13.03 0.34 -2.98
N TRP A 423 -12.55 -0.26 -1.90
CA TRP A 423 -11.23 -0.89 -1.78
C TRP A 423 -11.37 -2.39 -1.65
N ASP A 424 -10.51 -3.17 -2.30
CA ASP A 424 -10.43 -4.62 -2.07
C ASP A 424 -9.56 -4.90 -0.83
N LEU A 425 -10.10 -5.60 0.17
CA LEU A 425 -9.38 -5.95 1.40
C LEU A 425 -8.25 -6.96 1.16
N SER A 426 -8.34 -7.75 0.10
CA SER A 426 -7.34 -8.78 -0.22
C SER A 426 -6.11 -8.19 -0.90
N THR A 427 -6.29 -7.24 -1.82
CA THR A 427 -5.19 -6.63 -2.58
C THR A 427 -4.83 -5.22 -2.15
N SER A 428 -5.64 -4.58 -1.30
CA SER A 428 -5.56 -3.15 -0.94
C SER A 428 -5.79 -2.17 -2.09
N ASP A 429 -6.19 -2.64 -3.27
CA ASP A 429 -6.37 -1.81 -4.45
C ASP A 429 -7.68 -1.02 -4.41
N MET A 430 -7.64 0.16 -5.01
CA MET A 430 -8.85 0.91 -5.34
C MET A 430 -9.59 0.22 -6.50
N THR A 431 -10.76 -0.34 -6.23
CA THR A 431 -11.58 -1.00 -7.25
C THR A 431 -12.50 -0.03 -7.97
N ARG A 432 -13.06 0.95 -7.24
CA ARG A 432 -14.04 1.91 -7.76
C ARG A 432 -13.84 3.27 -7.12
N ASN A 433 -14.03 4.31 -7.91
CA ASN A 433 -14.00 5.70 -7.49
C ASN A 433 -15.17 6.44 -8.15
N VAL A 434 -16.20 6.75 -7.38
CA VAL A 434 -17.44 7.36 -7.88
C VAL A 434 -17.58 8.74 -7.25
N ASN A 435 -17.54 9.78 -8.09
CA ASN A 435 -17.74 11.16 -7.66
C ASN A 435 -19.13 11.65 -8.08
N PRO A 436 -20.07 11.85 -7.14
CA PRO A 436 -21.39 12.39 -7.44
C PRO A 436 -21.40 13.86 -7.90
N GLY A 437 -20.29 14.60 -7.74
CA GLY A 437 -20.20 16.01 -8.12
C GLY A 437 -20.97 16.97 -7.21
N LEU A 438 -21.26 16.56 -5.97
CA LEU A 438 -21.99 17.37 -4.99
C LEU A 438 -21.05 18.31 -4.24
N GLU A 439 -21.51 19.52 -3.94
CA GLU A 439 -20.76 20.50 -3.14
C GLU A 439 -20.68 20.14 -1.65
N GLY A 440 -21.54 19.22 -1.19
CA GLY A 440 -21.62 18.78 0.20
C GLY A 440 -20.69 17.62 0.55
N ILE A 441 -20.30 17.55 1.82
CA ILE A 441 -19.53 16.45 2.40
C ILE A 441 -20.47 15.34 2.84
N MET A 442 -20.22 14.10 2.41
CA MET A 442 -21.02 12.93 2.79
C MET A 442 -20.67 12.41 4.19
N GLN A 443 -21.71 11.96 4.90
CA GLN A 443 -21.68 11.42 6.25
C GLN A 443 -22.60 10.20 6.34
N ALA A 444 -22.36 9.36 7.35
CA ALA A 444 -23.14 8.16 7.68
C ALA A 444 -23.39 7.24 6.48
N LEU A 445 -22.34 6.52 6.08
CA LEU A 445 -22.43 5.49 5.05
C LEU A 445 -23.27 4.32 5.57
N CYS A 446 -24.16 3.79 4.73
CA CYS A 446 -24.93 2.59 4.99
C CYS A 446 -24.93 1.68 3.76
N LEU A 447 -24.53 0.42 3.92
CA LEU A 447 -24.58 -0.62 2.88
C LEU A 447 -25.85 -1.46 3.02
N SER A 448 -26.41 -1.89 1.89
CA SER A 448 -27.45 -2.92 1.89
C SER A 448 -26.84 -4.27 2.30
N PRO A 449 -27.60 -5.14 3.01
CA PRO A 449 -27.11 -6.46 3.42
C PRO A 449 -26.58 -7.34 2.28
N ASP A 450 -27.12 -7.21 1.07
CA ASP A 450 -26.67 -7.89 -0.16
C ASP A 450 -25.48 -7.21 -0.87
N ASN A 451 -24.94 -6.13 -0.31
CA ASN A 451 -23.84 -5.31 -0.84
C ASN A 451 -24.09 -4.64 -2.21
N ARG A 452 -25.33 -4.66 -2.72
CA ARG A 452 -25.65 -4.09 -4.03
C ARG A 452 -25.77 -2.57 -4.01
N TYR A 453 -26.16 -1.99 -2.89
CA TYR A 453 -26.41 -0.56 -2.76
C TYR A 453 -25.67 0.02 -1.56
N ALA A 454 -25.28 1.29 -1.71
CA ALA A 454 -24.74 2.11 -0.64
C ALA A 454 -25.51 3.42 -0.58
N ALA A 455 -25.77 3.94 0.61
CA ALA A 455 -26.38 5.25 0.78
C ALA A 455 -25.58 6.10 1.77
N ALA A 456 -25.53 7.40 1.53
CA ALA A 456 -24.95 8.39 2.43
C ALA A 456 -25.70 9.71 2.29
N TYR A 457 -25.67 10.56 3.31
CA TYR A 457 -26.26 11.91 3.21
C TYR A 457 -25.18 12.99 3.34
N THR A 458 -25.42 14.14 2.73
CA THR A 458 -24.50 15.28 2.76
C THR A 458 -24.88 16.27 3.86
N ASN A 459 -23.93 17.09 4.28
CA ASN A 459 -24.19 18.26 5.14
C ASN A 459 -25.17 19.29 4.55
N ASN A 460 -25.43 19.23 3.24
CA ASN A 460 -26.44 20.03 2.55
C ASN A 460 -27.82 19.36 2.52
N ASN A 461 -28.05 18.33 3.33
CA ASN A 461 -29.31 17.56 3.44
C ASN A 461 -29.73 16.79 2.18
N GLN A 462 -28.81 16.52 1.26
CA GLN A 462 -29.06 15.66 0.10
C GLN A 462 -28.63 14.23 0.41
N THR A 463 -29.44 13.25 0.03
CA THR A 463 -29.11 11.82 0.17
C THR A 463 -28.66 11.25 -1.16
N VAL A 464 -27.55 10.51 -1.17
CA VAL A 464 -27.03 9.82 -2.35
C VAL A 464 -27.25 8.34 -2.18
N LEU A 465 -27.89 7.71 -3.17
CA LEU A 465 -28.03 6.27 -3.30
C LEU A 465 -27.16 5.80 -4.46
N LEU A 466 -26.19 4.95 -4.17
CA LEU A 466 -25.23 4.38 -5.11
C LEU A 466 -25.54 2.90 -5.36
N ASN A 467 -25.55 2.48 -6.62
CA ASN A 467 -25.47 1.08 -6.99
C ASN A 467 -23.99 0.65 -7.01
N CYS A 468 -23.59 -0.19 -6.05
CA CYS A 468 -22.23 -0.66 -5.87
C CYS A 468 -21.73 -1.55 -7.01
N LEU A 469 -22.62 -2.10 -7.86
CA LEU A 469 -22.26 -2.97 -8.98
C LEU A 469 -22.09 -2.22 -10.30
N THR A 470 -22.95 -1.25 -10.60
CA THR A 470 -22.87 -0.45 -11.84
C THR A 470 -22.12 0.87 -11.67
N SER A 471 -21.90 1.31 -10.43
CA SER A 471 -21.36 2.64 -10.10
C SER A 471 -22.28 3.81 -10.48
N GLU A 472 -23.54 3.53 -10.82
CA GLU A 472 -24.57 4.54 -11.05
C GLU A 472 -25.11 5.05 -9.71
N PHE A 473 -25.45 6.34 -9.64
CA PHE A 473 -25.96 6.96 -8.41
C PHE A 473 -27.19 7.82 -8.69
N ILE A 474 -28.01 7.98 -7.65
CA ILE A 474 -29.21 8.79 -7.61
C ILE A 474 -29.06 9.78 -6.46
N VAL A 475 -29.34 11.05 -6.72
CA VAL A 475 -29.37 12.10 -5.70
C VAL A 475 -30.81 12.40 -5.35
N ILE A 476 -31.14 12.30 -4.06
CA ILE A 476 -32.46 12.53 -3.49
C ILE A 476 -32.38 13.82 -2.67
N GLU A 477 -33.17 14.81 -3.07
CA GLU A 477 -33.31 16.07 -2.34
C GLU A 477 -33.99 15.87 -0.98
N ASN A 478 -33.77 16.81 -0.05
CA ASN A 478 -34.28 16.72 1.31
C ASN A 478 -35.82 16.53 1.32
N PRO A 479 -36.35 15.41 1.86
CA PRO A 479 -37.79 15.17 1.89
C PRO A 479 -38.55 15.87 3.01
N PHE A 480 -37.86 16.52 3.95
CA PHE A 480 -38.49 17.08 5.14
C PHE A 480 -38.95 18.53 4.94
N ASP A 481 -40.15 18.83 5.45
CA ASP A 481 -40.72 20.18 5.42
C ASP A 481 -40.14 21.03 6.58
N ASN A 482 -40.13 22.36 6.43
CA ASN A 482 -39.66 23.34 7.45
C ASN A 482 -38.15 23.40 7.75
N GLY A 483 -37.28 22.94 6.85
CA GLY A 483 -35.82 23.06 7.03
C GLY A 483 -35.22 22.09 8.05
N GLU A 484 -35.94 21.00 8.35
CA GLU A 484 -35.42 19.90 9.14
C GLU A 484 -34.24 19.22 8.43
N ILE A 485 -33.17 18.96 9.18
CA ILE A 485 -31.94 18.35 8.66
C ILE A 485 -32.06 16.82 8.60
N VAL A 486 -31.37 16.21 7.64
CA VAL A 486 -31.25 14.75 7.59
C VAL A 486 -30.38 14.30 8.77
N ALA A 487 -30.95 13.49 9.66
CA ALA A 487 -30.27 13.00 10.86
C ALA A 487 -29.61 11.64 10.67
N GLY A 488 -30.12 10.82 9.74
CA GLY A 488 -29.56 9.50 9.47
C GLY A 488 -30.21 8.78 8.28
N VAL A 489 -29.50 7.79 7.78
CA VAL A 489 -29.90 6.94 6.65
C VAL A 489 -29.71 5.47 7.03
N ASN A 490 -30.66 4.62 6.62
CA ASN A 490 -30.57 3.16 6.75
C ASN A 490 -31.02 2.46 5.47
N MET A 491 -30.45 1.28 5.22
CA MET A 491 -30.69 0.49 4.01
C MET A 491 -31.16 -0.92 4.33
N LEU A 492 -32.14 -1.40 3.56
CA LEU A 492 -32.48 -2.81 3.40
C LEU A 492 -32.21 -3.23 1.94
N ASN A 493 -32.26 -4.54 1.65
CA ASN A 493 -32.11 -5.05 0.27
C ASN A 493 -33.20 -4.56 -0.70
N THR A 494 -34.28 -3.97 -0.19
CA THR A 494 -35.46 -3.58 -0.98
C THR A 494 -35.79 -2.09 -0.90
N HIS A 495 -35.42 -1.39 0.18
CA HIS A 495 -35.83 -0.01 0.42
C HIS A 495 -34.73 0.79 1.12
N LEU A 496 -34.73 2.09 0.86
CA LEU A 496 -33.93 3.11 1.55
C LEU A 496 -34.81 3.86 2.55
N PHE A 497 -34.29 4.07 3.76
CA PHE A 497 -34.95 4.84 4.80
C PHE A 497 -34.11 6.08 5.15
N VAL A 498 -34.72 7.25 5.04
CA VAL A 498 -34.10 8.53 5.41
C VAL A 498 -34.91 9.10 6.58
N HIS A 499 -34.25 9.45 7.68
CA HIS A 499 -34.95 9.99 8.85
C HIS A 499 -34.40 11.35 9.29
N GLY A 500 -35.33 12.20 9.73
CA GLY A 500 -35.07 13.45 10.43
C GLY A 500 -35.18 13.24 11.94
N SER A 501 -35.44 14.34 12.64
CA SER A 501 -35.70 14.37 14.08
C SER A 501 -37.11 13.87 14.45
N SER A 502 -38.07 14.01 13.53
CA SER A 502 -39.50 13.75 13.76
C SER A 502 -40.17 12.86 12.70
N LEU A 503 -39.59 12.83 11.49
CA LEU A 503 -40.15 12.16 10.30
C LEU A 503 -39.22 11.05 9.78
N LEU A 504 -39.83 9.97 9.30
CA LEU A 504 -39.17 8.88 8.60
C LEU A 504 -39.74 8.75 7.18
N CYS A 505 -38.89 8.83 6.17
CA CYS A 505 -39.27 8.67 4.76
C CYS A 505 -38.74 7.34 4.21
N ARG A 506 -39.61 6.60 3.50
CA ARG A 506 -39.27 5.36 2.81
C ARG A 506 -39.21 5.59 1.29
N TYR A 507 -38.13 5.10 0.70
CA TYR A 507 -37.87 5.16 -0.73
C TYR A 507 -37.67 3.77 -1.32
N ASP A 508 -38.13 3.58 -2.55
CA ASP A 508 -37.71 2.47 -3.40
C ASP A 508 -36.26 2.69 -3.86
N LEU A 509 -35.55 1.62 -4.24
CA LEU A 509 -34.15 1.66 -4.71
C LEU A 509 -33.97 2.38 -6.06
N ARG A 510 -35.08 2.79 -6.69
CA ARG A 510 -35.11 3.71 -7.84
C ARG A 510 -35.15 5.19 -7.44
N GLY A 511 -35.17 5.50 -6.15
CA GLY A 511 -35.22 6.87 -5.62
C GLY A 511 -36.62 7.47 -5.52
N ASN A 512 -37.68 6.69 -5.73
CA ASN A 512 -39.06 7.16 -5.61
C ASN A 512 -39.54 7.10 -4.15
N LEU A 513 -40.17 8.17 -3.67
CA LEU A 513 -40.76 8.23 -2.33
C LEU A 513 -42.05 7.41 -2.27
N GLU A 514 -42.12 6.46 -1.34
CA GLU A 514 -43.31 5.61 -1.16
C GLU A 514 -44.18 6.01 0.04
N SER A 515 -43.57 6.35 1.18
CA SER A 515 -44.32 6.69 2.40
C SER A 515 -43.54 7.61 3.32
N LYS A 516 -44.24 8.56 3.95
CA LYS A 516 -43.74 9.36 5.09
C LYS A 516 -44.48 8.93 6.36
N VAL A 517 -43.73 8.63 7.41
CA VAL A 517 -44.26 8.21 8.73
C VAL A 517 -43.80 9.19 9.80
N THR A 518 -44.75 9.77 10.51
CA THR A 518 -44.54 10.57 11.74
C THR A 518 -44.33 9.61 12.91
N VAL A 519 -43.15 9.66 13.55
CA VAL A 519 -42.80 8.71 14.62
C VAL A 519 -43.36 9.14 15.99
N ASN A 520 -43.70 10.41 16.17
CA ASN A 520 -44.21 10.98 17.43
C ASN A 520 -45.65 11.49 17.32
N GLU A 521 -46.66 10.63 17.44
CA GLU A 521 -48.06 11.10 17.56
C GLU A 521 -48.54 11.27 19.00
N ASN A 522 -47.94 10.61 19.99
CA ASN A 522 -48.35 10.74 21.40
C ASN A 522 -47.19 10.45 22.36
N HIS A 523 -46.41 11.48 22.75
CA HIS A 523 -45.73 11.69 24.06
C HIS A 523 -44.52 12.66 23.92
N ASN A 524 -44.34 13.50 24.95
CA ASN A 524 -43.43 14.66 25.07
C ASN A 524 -42.07 14.58 24.34
N GLN A 525 -41.78 15.60 23.51
CA GLN A 525 -40.45 16.19 23.19
C GLN A 525 -39.23 15.24 23.02
N TRP A 526 -39.40 13.99 22.61
CA TRP A 526 -38.28 13.08 22.41
C TRP A 526 -37.83 13.09 20.95
N VAL A 527 -36.55 13.34 20.72
CA VAL A 527 -35.96 13.40 19.38
C VAL A 527 -35.58 11.99 18.94
N LEU A 528 -35.92 11.64 17.70
CA LEU A 528 -35.51 10.38 17.08
C LEU A 528 -34.00 10.43 16.79
N MET A 529 -33.21 9.62 17.51
CA MET A 529 -31.74 9.70 17.44
C MET A 529 -31.15 8.72 16.42
N SER A 530 -31.66 7.50 16.38
CA SER A 530 -31.21 6.48 15.45
C SER A 530 -32.30 5.43 15.28
N VAL A 531 -32.49 5.01 14.04
CA VAL A 531 -33.34 3.87 13.70
C VAL A 531 -32.43 2.74 13.25
N LYS A 532 -32.72 1.50 13.62
CA LYS A 532 -32.11 0.33 12.99
C LYS A 532 -33.20 -0.62 12.50
N PHE A 533 -33.09 -1.01 11.24
CA PHE A 533 -33.98 -1.96 10.58
C PHE A 533 -33.24 -3.28 10.38
N ASN A 534 -33.77 -4.38 10.92
CA ASN A 534 -33.27 -5.72 10.62
C ASN A 534 -34.14 -6.42 9.57
N THR A 535 -35.46 -6.20 9.63
CA THR A 535 -36.45 -6.62 8.63
C THR A 535 -37.53 -5.54 8.54
N LEU A 536 -38.37 -5.57 7.51
CA LEU A 536 -39.49 -4.61 7.33
C LEU A 536 -40.46 -4.57 8.54
N THR A 537 -40.46 -5.60 9.38
CA THR A 537 -41.33 -5.76 10.55
C THR A 537 -40.59 -5.61 11.88
N CYS A 538 -39.26 -5.68 11.91
CA CYS A 538 -38.45 -5.58 13.13
C CYS A 538 -37.66 -4.26 13.14
N ASN A 539 -38.25 -3.28 13.82
CA ASN A 539 -37.68 -1.95 14.00
C ASN A 539 -37.23 -1.78 15.44
N ARG A 540 -36.00 -1.27 15.65
CA ARG A 540 -35.57 -0.78 16.96
C ARG A 540 -35.37 0.73 16.87
N PHE A 541 -36.13 1.47 17.67
CA PHE A 541 -36.04 2.92 17.79
C PHE A 541 -35.30 3.28 19.07
N ILE A 542 -34.30 4.13 18.97
CA ILE A 542 -33.60 4.67 20.15
C ILE A 542 -34.05 6.12 20.33
N TYR A 543 -34.74 6.40 21.44
CA TYR A 543 -35.23 7.73 21.81
C TYR A 543 -34.32 8.37 22.87
N TRP A 544 -34.11 9.69 22.77
CA TRP A 544 -33.38 10.48 23.77
C TRP A 544 -34.20 11.68 24.25
N SER A 545 -34.10 11.98 25.57
CA SER A 545 -34.97 12.91 26.29
C SER A 545 -34.54 14.38 26.26
N GLY A 546 -33.43 14.73 25.61
CA GLY A 546 -33.11 16.14 25.32
C GLY A 546 -32.39 16.94 26.42
N ARG A 547 -32.14 16.42 27.63
CA ARG A 547 -31.50 17.17 28.74
C ARG A 547 -30.18 16.56 29.17
N MET A 548 -29.13 17.39 29.30
CA MET A 548 -27.77 16.95 29.73
C MET A 548 -27.74 16.26 31.10
N ASP A 549 -28.72 16.53 31.96
CA ASP A 549 -28.79 16.02 33.34
C ASP A 549 -29.72 14.80 33.51
N ASP A 550 -30.43 14.36 32.47
CA ASP A 550 -31.45 13.30 32.60
C ASP A 550 -30.98 12.01 31.90
N THR A 551 -30.54 11.03 32.70
CA THR A 551 -29.94 9.75 32.25
C THR A 551 -30.97 8.71 31.80
N ARG A 552 -32.22 9.08 31.55
CA ARG A 552 -33.28 8.16 31.13
C ARG A 552 -33.24 7.97 29.61
N MET A 553 -32.45 7.01 29.14
CA MET A 553 -32.67 6.41 27.82
C MET A 553 -33.70 5.30 27.94
N MET A 554 -34.68 5.25 27.04
CA MET A 554 -35.58 4.11 26.92
C MET A 554 -34.91 2.99 26.11
N MET A 555 -33.91 2.38 26.71
CA MET A 555 -33.59 0.96 26.62
C MET A 555 -33.11 0.60 28.03
N GLN A 556 -33.94 -0.12 28.79
CA GLN A 556 -33.81 -0.24 30.24
C GLN A 556 -32.46 -0.84 30.62
N THR A 557 -31.60 -0.11 31.36
CA THR A 557 -30.61 -0.63 32.34
C THR A 557 -29.92 0.52 33.10
N ASN A 558 -29.40 0.17 34.27
CA ASN A 558 -29.22 0.99 35.48
C ASN A 558 -28.25 2.19 35.38
N LYS A 559 -28.50 3.17 36.27
CA LYS A 559 -27.65 4.33 36.54
C LYS A 559 -26.19 3.91 36.78
N VAL A 560 -25.29 4.25 35.86
CA VAL A 560 -23.85 4.31 36.14
C VAL A 560 -23.56 5.72 36.67
N GLY A 561 -22.94 5.79 37.85
CA GLY A 561 -22.80 7.01 38.64
C GLY A 561 -22.09 8.17 37.91
N GLY A 562 -22.71 9.35 37.97
CA GLY A 562 -22.07 10.67 37.83
C GLY A 562 -21.39 11.03 36.51
N CYS A 563 -21.35 10.15 35.52
CA CYS A 563 -20.59 10.37 34.28
C CYS A 563 -21.51 10.64 33.08
N THR A 564 -21.18 11.66 32.27
CA THR A 564 -21.92 12.01 31.05
C THR A 564 -21.58 11.03 29.92
N LEU A 565 -22.61 10.41 29.36
CA LEU A 565 -22.51 9.49 28.23
C LEU A 565 -22.59 10.27 26.91
N LEU A 566 -21.65 10.03 26.01
CA LEU A 566 -21.47 10.79 24.77
C LEU A 566 -21.96 10.05 23.53
N GLN A 567 -21.84 8.72 23.52
CA GLN A 567 -22.25 7.87 22.40
C GLN A 567 -22.49 6.44 22.88
N ILE A 568 -23.37 5.71 22.19
CA ILE A 568 -23.61 4.29 22.38
C ILE A 568 -23.56 3.55 21.04
N LYS A 569 -22.93 2.38 21.04
CA LYS A 569 -22.85 1.47 19.90
C LYS A 569 -23.16 0.05 20.36
N LEU A 570 -23.90 -0.71 19.55
CA LEU A 570 -24.10 -2.14 19.76
C LEU A 570 -22.91 -2.89 19.14
N SER A 571 -22.45 -3.96 19.78
CA SER A 571 -21.50 -4.90 19.18
C SER A 571 -22.13 -5.65 17.99
N GLU A 572 -21.31 -6.17 17.07
CA GLU A 572 -21.79 -6.89 15.88
C GLU A 572 -22.59 -8.14 16.23
N ASP A 573 -22.14 -8.89 17.23
CA ASP A 573 -22.83 -10.06 17.77
C ASP A 573 -24.07 -9.70 18.60
N SER A 574 -24.39 -8.41 18.74
CA SER A 574 -25.51 -7.89 19.51
C SER A 574 -25.55 -8.35 20.98
N SER A 575 -24.44 -8.87 21.52
CA SER A 575 -24.36 -9.34 22.90
C SER A 575 -23.94 -8.25 23.88
N SER A 576 -23.27 -7.22 23.39
CA SER A 576 -22.65 -6.20 24.25
C SER A 576 -22.97 -4.79 23.75
N LEU A 577 -23.19 -3.89 24.69
CA LEU A 577 -23.35 -2.46 24.43
C LEU A 577 -22.04 -1.76 24.77
N LEU A 578 -21.59 -0.87 23.90
CA LEU A 578 -20.40 -0.07 24.08
C LEU A 578 -20.79 1.39 24.26
N GLY A 579 -20.31 2.04 25.31
CA GLY A 579 -20.57 3.44 25.61
C GLY A 579 -19.29 4.24 25.68
N THR A 580 -19.32 5.45 25.13
CA THR A 580 -18.23 6.43 25.23
C THR A 580 -18.57 7.44 26.31
N ILE A 581 -17.71 7.56 27.32
CA ILE A 581 -17.84 8.49 28.46
C ILE A 581 -16.79 9.61 28.30
N SER A 582 -17.00 10.77 28.92
CA SER A 582 -16.03 11.88 28.92
C SER A 582 -14.60 11.49 29.34
N ASN A 583 -14.45 10.63 30.35
CA ASN A 583 -13.15 10.19 30.89
C ASN A 583 -12.76 8.74 30.52
N GLY A 584 -13.49 8.09 29.60
CA GLY A 584 -13.24 6.68 29.31
C GLY A 584 -14.30 6.01 28.42
N PHE A 585 -14.40 4.69 28.55
CA PHE A 585 -15.36 3.86 27.83
C PHE A 585 -16.04 2.90 28.82
N CYS A 586 -17.27 2.50 28.53
CA CYS A 586 -17.99 1.48 29.28
C CYS A 586 -18.48 0.38 28.36
N VAL A 587 -18.50 -0.84 28.88
CA VAL A 587 -18.98 -2.03 28.20
C VAL A 587 -20.05 -2.66 29.07
N TRP A 588 -21.24 -2.86 28.51
CA TRP A 588 -22.32 -3.61 29.14
C TRP A 588 -22.48 -4.93 28.44
N ASP A 589 -22.51 -6.03 29.20
CA ASP A 589 -22.89 -7.33 28.66
C ASP A 589 -24.40 -7.53 28.83
N LEU A 590 -25.12 -7.66 27.71
CA LEU A 590 -26.57 -7.79 27.70
C LEU A 590 -27.05 -9.13 28.25
N SER A 591 -26.16 -10.12 28.34
CA SER A 591 -26.49 -11.45 28.86
C SER A 591 -26.36 -11.55 30.38
N SER A 592 -25.46 -10.76 30.98
CA SER A 592 -25.08 -10.89 32.39
C SER A 592 -25.39 -9.64 33.24
N ASP A 593 -25.85 -8.54 32.62
CA ASP A 593 -26.05 -7.21 33.24
C ASP A 593 -24.79 -6.66 33.94
N ASP A 594 -23.61 -7.19 33.59
CA ASP A 594 -22.32 -6.78 34.13
C ASP A 594 -21.77 -5.58 33.36
N THR A 595 -21.15 -4.64 34.08
CA THR A 595 -20.70 -3.35 33.53
C THR A 595 -19.23 -3.11 33.84
N LYS A 596 -18.41 -2.97 32.79
CA LYS A 596 -16.98 -2.68 32.90
C LYS A 596 -16.68 -1.26 32.49
N ILE A 597 -15.90 -0.53 33.29
CA ILE A 597 -15.52 0.87 33.03
C ILE A 597 -14.01 0.95 32.81
N LEU A 598 -13.61 1.49 31.66
CA LEU A 598 -12.22 1.63 31.25
C LEU A 598 -11.83 3.10 31.23
N TYR A 599 -10.92 3.49 32.12
CA TYR A 599 -10.47 4.88 32.25
C TYR A 599 -9.35 5.22 31.28
N LEU A 600 -9.39 6.45 30.76
CA LEU A 600 -8.28 7.05 30.01
C LEU A 600 -7.17 7.54 30.96
N PRO A 601 -5.91 7.64 30.48
CA PRO A 601 -4.81 8.22 31.26
C PRO A 601 -5.08 9.66 31.70
N HIS A 602 -4.40 10.09 32.77
CA HIS A 602 -4.53 11.44 33.30
C HIS A 602 -4.24 12.50 32.22
N GLY A 603 -5.10 13.51 32.11
CA GLY A 603 -5.00 14.57 31.09
C GLY A 603 -5.61 14.23 29.71
N VAL A 604 -6.03 12.99 29.46
CA VAL A 604 -6.69 12.59 28.20
C VAL A 604 -8.20 12.46 28.43
N ARG A 605 -9.00 13.11 27.57
CA ARG A 605 -10.47 13.06 27.63
C ARG A 605 -11.07 12.89 26.24
N ASN A 606 -12.26 12.29 26.18
CA ASN A 606 -13.06 12.23 24.97
C ASN A 606 -13.71 13.60 24.73
N ILE A 607 -13.48 14.17 23.55
CA ILE A 607 -14.02 15.47 23.13
C ILE A 607 -14.94 15.23 21.95
N THR A 608 -16.24 15.47 22.11
CA THR A 608 -17.22 15.39 21.03
C THR A 608 -17.13 16.61 20.12
N ILE A 609 -17.27 16.40 18.80
CA ILE A 609 -17.52 17.49 17.85
C ILE A 609 -19.04 17.67 17.69
N ASN A 610 -19.79 16.56 17.66
CA ASN A 610 -21.24 16.49 17.68
C ASN A 610 -21.72 15.41 18.66
N MET A 611 -22.93 15.55 19.20
CA MET A 611 -23.59 14.53 20.02
C MET A 611 -23.75 13.24 19.19
N MET A 612 -23.45 12.05 19.74
CA MET A 612 -23.48 10.74 19.05
C MET A 612 -22.44 10.48 17.94
N GLN A 613 -21.61 11.47 17.57
CA GLN A 613 -20.41 11.28 16.75
C GLN A 613 -19.17 11.55 17.62
N SER A 614 -18.88 10.60 18.50
CA SER A 614 -17.72 10.65 19.41
C SER A 614 -16.67 9.63 19.00
N ASN A 615 -15.60 9.58 19.80
CA ASN A 615 -14.55 8.59 19.69
C ASN A 615 -15.17 7.18 19.78
N SER A 616 -14.92 6.39 18.74
CA SER A 616 -15.47 5.05 18.58
C SER A 616 -14.59 3.99 19.26
N CYS A 617 -15.25 2.98 19.81
CA CYS A 617 -14.62 1.81 20.43
C CYS A 617 -15.17 0.51 19.86
N MET A 618 -14.39 -0.57 20.01
CA MET A 618 -14.75 -1.91 19.56
C MET A 618 -14.15 -2.99 20.47
N LEU A 619 -14.68 -4.21 20.36
CA LEU A 619 -14.14 -5.41 20.99
C LEU A 619 -13.38 -6.26 19.97
N SER A 620 -12.29 -6.91 20.39
CA SER A 620 -11.59 -7.95 19.61
C SER A 620 -12.47 -9.19 19.40
N ALA A 621 -12.15 -10.05 18.42
CA ALA A 621 -12.88 -11.29 18.14
C ALA A 621 -13.09 -12.15 19.41
N ASP A 622 -12.03 -12.32 20.21
CA ASP A 622 -12.06 -13.13 21.44
C ASP A 622 -12.65 -12.38 22.65
N LYS A 623 -13.13 -11.13 22.48
CA LYS A 623 -13.55 -10.20 23.55
C LYS A 623 -12.54 -9.95 24.66
N ARG A 624 -11.28 -10.35 24.46
CA ARG A 624 -10.16 -10.14 25.40
C ARG A 624 -9.68 -8.70 25.44
N PHE A 625 -9.77 -7.99 24.33
CA PHE A 625 -9.29 -6.62 24.21
C PHE A 625 -10.38 -5.66 23.78
N LEU A 626 -10.38 -4.47 24.39
CA LEU A 626 -11.13 -3.32 23.89
C LEU A 626 -10.16 -2.34 23.24
N VAL A 627 -10.50 -1.89 22.03
CA VAL A 627 -9.73 -0.92 21.26
C VAL A 627 -10.56 0.34 21.07
N ALA A 628 -10.00 1.50 21.36
CA ALA A 628 -10.66 2.78 21.11
C ALA A 628 -9.73 3.81 20.47
N GLY A 629 -10.27 4.61 19.55
CA GLY A 629 -9.57 5.71 18.90
C GLY A 629 -9.80 7.02 19.64
N VAL A 630 -8.75 7.65 20.16
CA VAL A 630 -8.83 8.95 20.84
C VAL A 630 -7.81 9.91 20.24
N ARG A 631 -8.29 11.02 19.67
CA ARG A 631 -7.47 11.93 18.85
C ARG A 631 -6.80 11.12 17.75
N LYS A 632 -5.47 11.08 17.67
CA LYS A 632 -4.71 10.33 16.66
C LYS A 632 -4.25 8.93 17.11
N MET A 633 -4.54 8.58 18.37
CA MET A 633 -4.01 7.39 19.03
C MET A 633 -5.04 6.27 19.11
N LEU A 634 -4.57 5.03 19.05
CA LEU A 634 -5.33 3.85 19.45
C LEU A 634 -4.92 3.43 20.86
N TYR A 635 -5.91 3.24 21.72
CA TYR A 635 -5.75 2.73 23.08
C TYR A 635 -6.30 1.31 23.16
N VAL A 636 -5.56 0.41 23.81
CA VAL A 636 -5.89 -1.01 23.93
C VAL A 636 -5.93 -1.42 25.40
N TRP A 637 -7.09 -1.87 25.86
CA TRP A 637 -7.31 -2.36 27.23
C TRP A 637 -7.50 -3.87 27.25
N ASN A 638 -7.07 -4.50 28.34
CA ASN A 638 -7.43 -5.88 28.66
C ASN A 638 -8.81 -5.89 29.32
N MET A 639 -9.74 -6.72 28.81
CA MET A 639 -11.08 -6.86 29.37
C MET A 639 -11.13 -7.75 30.62
N GLU A 640 -10.13 -8.60 30.87
CA GLU A 640 -10.02 -9.38 32.10
C GLU A 640 -9.47 -8.54 33.26
N THR A 641 -8.45 -7.72 32.98
CA THR A 641 -7.75 -6.97 34.03
C THR A 641 -8.13 -5.49 34.11
N GLU A 642 -8.94 -4.99 33.17
CA GLU A 642 -9.39 -3.58 33.05
C GLU A 642 -8.26 -2.54 32.97
N LYS A 643 -7.04 -3.00 32.64
CA LYS A 643 -5.86 -2.16 32.56
C LYS A 643 -5.56 -1.80 31.11
N LEU A 644 -5.13 -0.55 30.91
CA LEU A 644 -4.56 -0.11 29.64
C LEU A 644 -3.24 -0.84 29.41
N ILE A 645 -3.14 -1.59 28.32
CA ILE A 645 -1.95 -2.39 27.99
C ILE A 645 -1.06 -1.63 27.01
N LYS A 646 -1.65 -0.97 26.01
CA LYS A 646 -0.91 -0.36 24.90
C LYS A 646 -1.55 0.92 24.40
N VAL A 647 -0.69 1.84 23.97
CA VAL A 647 -1.05 3.04 23.21
C VAL A 647 -0.25 3.02 21.91
N LEU A 648 -0.93 3.19 20.78
CA LEU A 648 -0.35 3.16 19.44
C LEU A 648 -0.59 4.50 18.73
N ASP A 649 0.43 5.04 18.07
CA ASP A 649 0.31 6.21 17.19
C ASP A 649 -0.22 5.72 15.84
N ALA A 650 -1.54 5.87 15.63
CA ALA A 650 -2.20 5.26 14.49
C ALA A 650 -2.16 6.16 13.25
N HIS A 651 -2.42 7.45 13.44
CA HIS A 651 -2.63 8.41 12.37
C HIS A 651 -1.84 9.71 12.61
N PHE A 652 -1.63 10.49 11.56
CA PHE A 652 -1.09 11.85 11.70
C PHE A 652 -2.19 12.84 12.09
N GLY A 653 -3.44 12.51 11.73
CA GLY A 653 -4.65 13.26 12.07
C GLY A 653 -5.50 12.57 13.12
N ARG A 654 -6.62 13.22 13.48
CA ARG A 654 -7.61 12.64 14.39
C ARG A 654 -8.37 11.50 13.71
N ILE A 655 -8.54 10.39 14.41
CA ILE A 655 -9.40 9.25 14.07
C ILE A 655 -10.86 9.70 14.12
N ILE A 656 -11.60 9.41 13.04
CA ILE A 656 -13.01 9.77 12.89
C ILE A 656 -13.89 8.55 13.19
N SER A 657 -13.60 7.41 12.56
CA SER A 657 -14.38 6.18 12.73
C SER A 657 -13.48 4.96 12.90
N LEU A 658 -14.02 3.92 13.53
CA LEU A 658 -13.33 2.69 13.88
C LEU A 658 -14.31 1.50 13.81
N LEU A 659 -13.89 0.42 13.14
CA LEU A 659 -14.67 -0.80 12.96
C LEU A 659 -13.84 -2.08 13.19
N PRO A 660 -14.44 -3.13 13.80
CA PRO A 660 -13.85 -4.45 13.89
C PRO A 660 -13.84 -5.19 12.55
N LEU A 661 -12.84 -6.07 12.37
CA LEU A 661 -12.78 -7.06 11.31
C LEU A 661 -12.32 -8.39 11.94
N THR A 662 -13.29 -9.22 12.34
CA THR A 662 -13.11 -10.39 13.23
C THR A 662 -13.37 -11.75 12.54
N THR A 663 -13.44 -11.78 11.21
CA THR A 663 -13.84 -12.97 10.44
C THR A 663 -12.71 -13.99 10.28
N GLY A 664 -12.96 -15.25 10.67
CA GLY A 664 -12.02 -16.36 10.51
C GLY A 664 -10.72 -16.14 11.28
N ASN A 665 -9.59 -16.08 10.58
CA ASN A 665 -8.26 -15.79 11.17
C ASN A 665 -7.97 -14.29 11.34
N TRP A 666 -8.84 -13.41 10.84
CA TRP A 666 -8.63 -11.98 10.91
C TRP A 666 -9.12 -11.46 12.26
N ASN A 667 -8.20 -10.95 13.08
CA ASN A 667 -8.50 -10.20 14.28
C ASN A 667 -7.90 -8.80 14.11
N SER A 668 -8.60 -7.94 13.37
CA SER A 668 -8.09 -6.64 12.93
C SER A 668 -9.05 -5.50 13.26
N VAL A 669 -8.53 -4.27 13.30
CA VAL A 669 -9.30 -3.04 13.45
C VAL A 669 -9.03 -2.13 12.26
N ILE A 670 -10.09 -1.56 11.70
CA ILE A 670 -10.02 -0.57 10.62
C ILE A 670 -10.26 0.81 11.24
N THR A 671 -9.44 1.79 10.87
CA THR A 671 -9.53 3.17 11.35
C THR A 671 -9.56 4.15 10.19
N SER A 672 -10.43 5.16 10.25
CA SER A 672 -10.44 6.29 9.31
C SER A 672 -10.01 7.59 10.00
N SER A 673 -9.40 8.51 9.27
CA SER A 673 -8.80 9.71 9.85
C SER A 673 -8.96 10.98 8.99
N ILE A 674 -8.79 12.14 9.64
CA ILE A 674 -8.68 13.46 9.00
C ILE A 674 -7.47 13.52 8.05
N ASP A 675 -6.45 12.68 8.27
CA ASP A 675 -5.28 12.58 7.38
C ASP A 675 -5.58 11.93 6.02
N ARG A 676 -6.87 11.69 5.71
CA ARG A 676 -7.37 11.18 4.42
C ARG A 676 -7.03 9.70 4.17
N SER A 677 -6.55 9.00 5.19
CA SER A 677 -6.23 7.57 5.13
C SER A 677 -7.25 6.72 5.88
N VAL A 678 -7.41 5.48 5.41
CA VAL A 678 -8.04 4.38 6.16
C VAL A 678 -6.97 3.33 6.42
N LYS A 679 -6.71 3.00 7.68
CA LYS A 679 -5.68 2.03 8.07
C LYS A 679 -6.30 0.77 8.64
N VAL A 680 -5.68 -0.38 8.36
CA VAL A 680 -6.08 -1.68 8.89
C VAL A 680 -4.98 -2.21 9.79
N TRP A 681 -5.32 -2.52 11.04
CA TRP A 681 -4.37 -2.94 12.06
C TRP A 681 -4.66 -4.37 12.52
N ASN A 682 -3.65 -5.20 12.62
CA ASN A 682 -3.71 -6.53 13.19
C ASN A 682 -3.58 -6.50 14.72
N ILE A 683 -4.61 -6.96 15.42
CA ILE A 683 -4.66 -6.97 16.88
C ILE A 683 -3.69 -7.99 17.47
N ASN A 684 -3.45 -9.09 16.77
CA ASN A 684 -2.57 -10.16 17.25
C ASN A 684 -1.10 -9.72 17.33
N ASN A 685 -0.68 -8.76 16.49
CA ASN A 685 0.71 -8.27 16.41
C ASN A 685 0.90 -6.92 17.15
N ILE A 686 -0.10 -6.46 17.92
CA ILE A 686 -0.04 -5.18 18.66
C ILE A 686 1.12 -5.09 19.66
N PHE A 687 1.64 -6.25 20.10
CA PHE A 687 2.72 -6.33 21.08
C PHE A 687 4.12 -6.36 20.46
N GLU A 688 4.25 -6.41 19.14
CA GLU A 688 5.56 -6.30 18.49
C GLU A 688 6.17 -4.91 18.74
N GLN A 689 7.47 -4.88 19.03
CA GLN A 689 8.14 -3.72 19.60
C GLN A 689 8.29 -2.60 18.55
N VAL A 690 7.38 -1.62 18.59
CA VAL A 690 7.63 -0.30 17.98
C VAL A 690 8.56 0.46 18.92
N HIS A 691 9.70 0.95 18.43
CA HIS A 691 10.61 1.81 19.21
C HIS A 691 9.82 3.02 19.75
N VAL A 692 9.65 3.09 21.06
CA VAL A 692 8.96 4.20 21.73
C VAL A 692 10.00 5.29 22.03
N ILE A 693 9.82 6.45 21.42
CA ILE A 693 10.52 7.68 21.78
C ILE A 693 9.75 8.31 22.94
N ASP A 694 10.44 8.72 24.01
CA ASP A 694 9.81 9.40 25.15
C ASP A 694 9.20 10.74 24.68
N ARG A 695 8.27 11.33 25.47
CA ARG A 695 7.58 12.58 25.08
C ARG A 695 7.55 13.58 26.22
N HIS A 696 7.62 14.87 25.87
CA HIS A 696 7.28 15.97 26.79
C HIS A 696 5.77 16.17 26.86
N GLU A 697 5.26 16.60 28.03
CA GLU A 697 3.83 16.91 28.23
C GLU A 697 3.39 18.20 27.50
N LEU A 698 4.32 19.12 27.28
CA LEU A 698 4.10 20.41 26.63
C LEU A 698 4.69 20.45 25.21
N GLN A 699 4.18 21.38 24.40
CA GLN A 699 4.70 21.65 23.05
C GLN A 699 6.17 22.08 23.13
N ILE A 700 6.96 21.64 22.14
CA ILE A 700 8.36 22.02 22.00
C ILE A 700 8.42 23.29 21.16
N ASP A 701 8.95 24.36 21.73
CA ASP A 701 9.05 25.67 21.09
C ASP A 701 10.37 25.83 20.31
N SER A 702 11.46 25.22 20.77
CA SER A 702 12.75 25.20 20.05
C SER A 702 13.60 23.97 20.38
N ILE A 703 14.53 23.63 19.48
CA ILE A 703 15.42 22.47 19.59
C ILE A 703 16.86 22.91 19.27
N SER A 704 17.80 22.43 20.06
CA SER A 704 19.24 22.62 19.86
C SER A 704 19.96 21.27 19.91
N LEU A 705 20.87 21.02 18.96
CA LEU A 705 21.61 19.78 18.84
C LEU A 705 23.07 19.98 19.25
N SER A 706 23.61 19.02 20.01
CA SER A 706 25.03 18.93 20.29
C SER A 706 25.74 18.20 19.16
N GLN A 707 26.80 18.81 18.61
CA GLN A 707 27.53 18.25 17.47
C GLN A 707 28.32 16.97 17.83
N ASN A 708 28.89 16.89 19.04
CA ASN A 708 29.82 15.79 19.39
C ASN A 708 29.24 14.77 20.38
N SER A 709 28.26 15.15 21.20
CA SER A 709 27.83 14.31 22.33
C SER A 709 26.58 13.46 22.05
N GLY A 710 25.97 13.56 20.86
CA GLY A 710 24.74 12.83 20.55
C GLY A 710 23.55 13.24 21.43
N LEU A 711 23.49 14.51 21.84
CA LEU A 711 22.44 15.03 22.73
C LEU A 711 21.63 16.13 22.05
N ALA A 712 20.34 16.22 22.40
CA ALA A 712 19.49 17.32 22.02
C ALA A 712 18.93 18.03 23.25
N ALA A 713 18.88 19.37 23.21
CA ALA A 713 18.16 20.18 24.18
C ALA A 713 16.86 20.69 23.54
N THR A 714 15.73 20.44 24.19
CA THR A 714 14.41 20.86 23.75
C THR A 714 13.84 21.87 24.74
N VAL A 715 13.32 22.98 24.25
CA VAL A 715 12.63 23.97 25.07
C VAL A 715 11.14 23.71 25.03
N THR A 716 10.52 23.68 26.21
CA THR A 716 9.07 23.80 26.35
C THR A 716 8.76 25.04 27.17
N ARG A 717 7.50 25.49 27.15
CA ARG A 717 7.04 26.60 27.99
C ARG A 717 7.35 26.50 29.48
N GLY A 718 7.70 25.33 30.02
CA GLY A 718 7.98 25.12 31.45
C GLY A 718 9.39 24.66 31.81
N CYS A 719 10.18 24.14 30.86
CA CYS A 719 11.49 23.55 31.15
C CYS A 719 12.33 23.32 29.90
N VAL A 720 13.63 23.08 30.10
CA VAL A 720 14.53 22.52 29.08
C VAL A 720 14.71 21.02 29.30
N GLY A 721 14.35 20.20 28.32
CA GLY A 721 14.59 18.75 28.33
C GLY A 721 15.86 18.38 27.58
N ILE A 722 16.67 17.48 28.13
CA ILE A 722 17.89 16.94 27.51
C ILE A 722 17.64 15.50 27.10
N TRP A 723 17.91 15.21 25.83
CA TRP A 723 17.60 13.95 25.17
C TRP A 723 18.87 13.27 24.66
N ASP A 724 18.85 11.94 24.68
CA ASP A 724 19.79 11.13 23.92
C ASP A 724 19.25 10.93 22.51
N ILE A 725 20.01 11.38 21.50
CA ILE A 725 19.62 11.27 20.09
C ILE A 725 19.59 9.80 19.65
N ASN A 726 20.48 8.96 20.18
CA ASN A 726 20.62 7.58 19.73
C ASN A 726 19.50 6.69 20.29
N THR A 727 19.06 6.96 21.52
CA THR A 727 18.05 6.14 22.21
C THR A 727 16.66 6.75 22.22
N GLY A 728 16.52 8.04 21.89
CA GLY A 728 15.24 8.75 21.90
C GLY A 728 14.66 8.92 23.32
N LYS A 729 15.49 8.79 24.35
CA LYS A 729 15.09 8.87 25.75
C LYS A 729 15.35 10.25 26.34
N LEU A 730 14.44 10.68 27.21
CA LEU A 730 14.63 11.88 28.02
C LEU A 730 15.60 11.57 29.16
N ILE A 731 16.76 12.23 29.17
CA ILE A 731 17.79 12.04 30.19
C ILE A 731 17.49 12.91 31.41
N GLN A 732 17.21 14.20 31.19
CA GLN A 732 17.07 15.20 32.26
C GLN A 732 16.10 16.32 31.88
N GLN A 733 15.48 16.92 32.91
CA GLN A 733 14.64 18.11 32.80
C GLN A 733 15.24 19.21 33.68
N LEU A 734 15.53 20.37 33.09
CA LEU A 734 16.16 21.52 33.73
C LEU A 734 15.12 22.65 33.84
N ALA A 735 14.91 23.14 35.07
CA ALA A 735 14.10 24.31 35.36
C ALA A 735 14.64 24.95 36.66
N ASP A 736 14.87 26.27 36.67
CA ASP A 736 15.31 26.98 37.87
C ASP A 736 14.10 27.29 38.76
N ASN A 737 12.97 27.66 38.14
CA ASN A 737 11.75 28.04 38.84
C ASN A 737 10.65 26.95 38.75
N LEU A 738 10.50 26.18 39.83
CA LEU A 738 9.57 25.03 39.93
C LEU A 738 8.08 25.36 39.79
N LEU A 739 7.68 26.64 39.93
CA LEU A 739 6.28 27.09 39.96
C LEU A 739 5.78 27.73 38.66
N GLY A 740 6.58 27.72 37.59
CA GLY A 740 6.19 28.29 36.28
C GLY A 740 7.27 29.13 35.64
N ALA A 741 8.39 28.49 35.28
CA ALA A 741 9.42 29.06 34.45
C ALA A 741 8.91 29.29 33.01
N ILE A 742 9.07 30.48 32.43
CA ILE A 742 8.82 30.71 31.00
C ILE A 742 10.17 30.66 30.31
N VAL A 743 10.48 29.54 29.65
CA VAL A 743 11.70 29.40 28.86
C VAL A 743 11.42 29.79 27.42
N THR A 744 12.15 30.77 26.87
CA THR A 744 11.96 31.22 25.49
C THR A 744 12.95 30.60 24.51
N HIS A 745 14.22 30.48 24.91
CA HIS A 745 15.29 29.90 24.09
C HIS A 745 16.22 29.05 24.94
N ALA A 746 16.78 27.99 24.36
CA ALA A 746 17.90 27.26 24.95
C ALA A 746 18.81 26.65 23.88
N LEU A 747 20.11 26.63 24.18
CA LEU A 747 21.15 26.03 23.35
C LEU A 747 22.03 25.10 24.19
N ILE A 748 22.46 23.99 23.59
CA ILE A 748 23.44 23.07 24.21
C ILE A 748 24.82 23.33 23.61
N THR A 749 25.87 23.30 24.43
CA THR A 749 27.24 23.38 23.93
C THR A 749 27.61 22.11 23.14
N PRO A 750 28.50 22.18 22.13
CA PRO A 750 28.93 21.04 21.31
C PRO A 750 29.54 19.88 22.11
N ASP A 751 30.12 20.17 23.28
CA ASP A 751 30.65 19.16 24.20
C ASP A 751 29.57 18.52 25.09
N GLY A 752 28.33 19.01 25.03
CA GLY A 752 27.19 18.56 25.82
C GLY A 752 27.28 18.85 27.32
N LYS A 753 28.22 19.66 27.79
CA LYS A 753 28.40 19.92 29.23
C LYS A 753 27.52 21.05 29.76
N TYR A 754 27.30 22.09 28.97
CA TYR A 754 26.59 23.29 29.39
C TYR A 754 25.34 23.52 28.54
N VAL A 755 24.31 24.06 29.17
CA VAL A 755 23.06 24.44 28.52
C VAL A 755 22.80 25.90 28.84
N ILE A 756 22.58 26.71 27.83
CA ILE A 756 22.35 28.15 27.95
C ILE A 756 20.87 28.36 27.69
N CYS A 757 20.14 29.00 28.61
CA CYS A 757 18.73 29.28 28.43
C CYS A 757 18.34 30.69 28.87
N SER A 758 17.25 31.19 28.29
CA SER A 758 16.54 32.37 28.77
C SER A 758 15.28 31.94 29.51
N GLU A 759 15.25 32.16 30.82
CA GLU A 759 14.15 31.74 31.70
C GLU A 759 13.60 32.95 32.47
N SER A 760 12.33 33.28 32.25
CA SER A 760 11.58 34.34 32.92
C SER A 760 12.33 35.69 32.95
N GLY A 761 12.95 36.09 31.83
CA GLY A 761 13.72 37.33 31.72
C GLY A 761 15.12 37.28 32.36
N ASN A 762 15.62 36.09 32.69
CA ASN A 762 16.99 35.86 33.11
C ASN A 762 17.76 35.08 32.06
N PHE A 763 19.02 35.43 31.86
CA PHE A 763 20.00 34.63 31.16
C PHE A 763 20.64 33.64 32.15
N ILE A 764 20.58 32.35 31.84
CA ILE A 764 21.03 31.27 32.71
C ILE A 764 22.00 30.33 31.96
N ILE A 765 23.09 29.97 32.61
CA ILE A 765 24.00 28.89 32.16
C ILE A 765 23.90 27.74 33.15
N TRP A 766 23.45 26.58 32.68
CA TRP A 766 23.38 25.32 33.42
C TRP A 766 24.61 24.48 33.15
N ASN A 767 25.10 23.80 34.19
CA ASN A 767 25.97 22.66 34.03
C ASN A 767 25.12 21.38 34.09
N ARG A 768 25.06 20.66 32.95
CA ARG A 768 24.27 19.44 32.81
C ARG A 768 24.75 18.32 33.75
N ILE A 769 26.06 18.16 33.90
CA ILE A 769 26.62 17.07 34.71
C ILE A 769 26.29 17.27 36.19
N LEU A 770 26.29 18.51 36.65
CA LEU A 770 26.02 18.87 38.05
C LEU A 770 24.54 19.23 38.31
N CYS A 771 23.69 19.24 37.29
CA CYS A 771 22.28 19.64 37.34
C CYS A 771 22.03 20.95 38.11
N ARG A 772 22.91 21.95 37.94
CA ARG A 772 22.81 23.22 38.67
C ARG A 772 23.13 24.42 37.79
N VAL A 773 22.55 25.55 38.15
CA VAL A 773 22.87 26.85 37.55
C VAL A 773 24.29 27.26 37.96
N VAL A 774 25.12 27.57 36.97
CA VAL A 774 26.49 28.09 37.14
C VAL A 774 26.47 29.62 37.13
N PHE A 775 25.65 30.21 36.28
CA PHE A 775 25.56 31.64 36.11
C PHE A 775 24.11 32.06 35.87
N LYS A 776 23.69 33.17 36.50
CA LYS A 776 22.36 33.76 36.35
C LYS A 776 22.47 35.28 36.35
N GLN A 777 21.92 35.93 35.34
CA GLN A 777 21.89 37.39 35.23
C GLN A 777 20.53 37.84 34.67
N GLN A 778 19.97 38.91 35.21
CA GLN A 778 18.72 39.49 34.70
C GLN A 778 18.97 40.20 33.36
N GLN A 779 18.20 39.83 32.33
CA GLN A 779 18.19 40.45 31.00
C GLN A 779 16.79 40.25 30.40
N SER A 780 15.95 41.28 30.49
CA SER A 780 14.59 41.25 29.93
C SER A 780 14.61 41.34 28.39
N GLY A 781 13.57 40.80 27.75
CA GLY A 781 13.35 40.98 26.31
C GLY A 781 14.33 40.24 25.39
N ILE A 782 14.93 39.12 25.82
CA ILE A 782 15.79 38.29 24.95
C ILE A 782 14.97 37.71 23.79
N GLN A 783 15.37 38.03 22.56
CA GLN A 783 14.78 37.53 21.32
C GLN A 783 15.61 36.44 20.66
N GLN A 784 16.92 36.40 20.95
CA GLN A 784 17.84 35.46 20.31
C GLN A 784 18.99 35.09 21.25
N ILE A 785 19.39 33.82 21.20
CA ILE A 785 20.64 33.30 21.78
C ILE A 785 21.38 32.57 20.67
N MET A 786 22.70 32.75 20.58
CA MET A 786 23.55 32.08 19.60
C MET A 786 24.90 31.70 20.22
N LEU A 787 25.49 30.59 19.79
CA LEU A 787 26.85 30.18 20.18
C LEU A 787 27.88 30.71 19.18
N LEU A 788 29.02 31.20 19.67
CA LEU A 788 30.14 31.74 18.89
C LEU A 788 31.45 31.04 19.28
N ASP A 789 32.46 31.09 18.40
CA ASP A 789 33.82 30.55 18.61
C ASP A 789 33.81 29.11 19.16
N GLU A 790 33.22 28.17 18.40
CA GLU A 790 33.05 26.76 18.80
C GLU A 790 32.37 26.58 20.18
N ALA A 791 31.46 27.52 20.52
CA ALA A 791 30.74 27.60 21.79
C ALA A 791 31.58 27.89 23.03
N THR A 792 32.72 28.58 22.86
CA THR A 792 33.41 29.25 23.99
C THR A 792 32.71 30.55 24.39
N LYS A 793 31.91 31.13 23.48
CA LYS A 793 31.17 32.37 23.69
C LYS A 793 29.69 32.17 23.34
N CYS A 794 28.82 32.99 23.93
CA CYS A 794 27.42 33.10 23.55
C CYS A 794 27.03 34.56 23.31
N LEU A 795 26.28 34.79 22.25
CA LEU A 795 25.62 36.05 21.93
C LEU A 795 24.18 35.99 22.44
N THR A 796 23.75 37.03 23.15
CA THR A 796 22.33 37.26 23.42
C THR A 796 21.90 38.59 22.84
N VAL A 797 20.72 38.62 22.24
CA VAL A 797 20.14 39.85 21.69
C VAL A 797 18.85 40.17 22.42
N SER A 798 18.79 41.34 23.05
CA SER A 798 17.62 41.84 23.75
C SER A 798 17.03 43.07 23.08
N LYS A 799 15.70 43.07 22.94
CA LYS A 799 14.92 44.24 22.53
C LYS A 799 14.52 45.01 23.80
N GLN A 800 14.85 46.30 23.87
CA GLN A 800 14.38 47.14 24.99
C GLN A 800 12.86 47.34 24.90
N GLU A 801 12.18 47.25 26.05
CA GLU A 801 10.75 47.56 26.17
C GLU A 801 10.53 49.08 26.14
N GLU A 802 9.42 49.51 25.52
CA GLU A 802 9.12 50.92 25.23
C GLU A 802 9.19 51.81 26.50
N ILE A 803 10.17 52.70 26.52
CA ILE A 803 10.15 53.87 27.40
C ILE A 803 9.85 55.08 26.51
N ASN A 804 8.58 55.50 26.53
CA ASN A 804 7.97 56.76 26.03
C ASN A 804 7.08 56.65 24.79
N VAL A 805 5.79 56.89 25.04
CA VAL A 805 4.64 56.82 24.12
C VAL A 805 4.54 58.05 23.18
N GLU A 806 5.41 59.05 23.28
CA GLU A 806 5.22 60.34 22.55
C GLU A 806 6.13 60.55 21.33
N THR A 807 7.02 59.62 21.01
CA THR A 807 7.76 59.66 19.73
C THR A 807 7.83 58.28 19.12
N GLN A 808 7.26 58.09 17.93
CA GLN A 808 7.52 56.93 17.06
C GLN A 808 9.00 56.92 16.64
N GLN A 809 9.90 56.55 17.56
CA GLN A 809 11.34 56.51 17.37
C GLN A 809 11.86 55.07 17.43
N ASN A 810 12.92 54.84 16.67
CA ASN A 810 13.63 53.56 16.52
C ASN A 810 13.86 52.88 17.88
N ILE A 811 13.68 51.56 17.95
CA ILE A 811 14.03 50.78 19.15
C ILE A 811 15.48 50.31 19.00
N ASP A 812 16.30 50.55 20.01
CA ASP A 812 17.66 50.03 20.08
C ASP A 812 17.63 48.58 20.56
N ALA A 813 18.21 47.68 19.76
CA ALA A 813 18.50 46.32 20.19
C ALA A 813 19.94 46.25 20.71
N THR A 814 20.09 45.52 21.81
CA THR A 814 21.35 45.37 22.55
C THR A 814 21.86 43.96 22.34
N ALA A 815 23.03 43.83 21.71
CA ALA A 815 23.72 42.57 21.50
C ALA A 815 24.85 42.43 22.54
N ILE A 816 24.79 41.40 23.38
CA ILE A 816 25.77 41.15 24.44
C ILE A 816 26.45 39.80 24.19
N VAL A 817 27.79 39.80 24.09
CA VAL A 817 28.57 38.57 23.99
C VAL A 817 29.19 38.24 25.34
N ARG A 818 28.98 36.99 25.79
CA ARG A 818 29.47 36.46 27.08
C ARG A 818 30.36 35.24 26.88
N SER A 819 31.27 34.99 27.82
CA SER A 819 32.10 33.78 27.89
C SER A 819 31.38 32.61 28.56
N ILE A 820 31.59 31.39 28.10
CA ILE A 820 31.11 30.16 28.73
C ILE A 820 32.31 29.47 29.40
N PRO A 821 32.22 28.99 30.67
CA PRO A 821 31.04 28.92 31.53
C PRO A 821 30.88 30.10 32.51
N GLU A 822 31.85 31.01 32.59
CA GLU A 822 31.91 32.05 33.63
C GLU A 822 30.82 33.14 33.50
N GLY A 823 30.19 33.26 32.33
CA GLY A 823 29.13 34.24 32.07
C GLY A 823 29.58 35.71 31.97
N LYS A 824 30.90 35.98 32.01
CA LYS A 824 31.45 37.33 31.92
C LYS A 824 31.15 37.97 30.55
N THR A 825 30.70 39.22 30.57
CA THR A 825 30.49 40.03 29.37
C THR A 825 31.83 40.40 28.73
N ILE A 826 32.04 40.01 27.48
CA ILE A 826 33.26 40.31 26.73
C ILE A 826 33.12 41.68 26.07
N TYR A 827 32.02 41.90 25.35
CA TYR A 827 31.66 43.18 24.75
C TYR A 827 30.15 43.23 24.52
N SER A 828 29.63 44.45 24.33
CA SER A 828 28.24 44.71 23.92
C SER A 828 28.21 45.82 22.88
N PHE A 829 27.25 45.76 21.96
CA PHE A 829 27.01 46.81 20.98
C PHE A 829 25.51 46.96 20.73
N ASP A 830 25.11 48.18 20.37
CA ASP A 830 23.73 48.54 20.12
C ASP A 830 23.52 48.83 18.63
N TYR A 831 22.36 48.43 18.11
CA TYR A 831 21.96 48.72 16.73
C TYR A 831 20.47 49.03 16.63
N GLN A 832 20.11 49.90 15.68
CA GLN A 832 18.76 50.43 15.57
C GLN A 832 17.85 49.50 14.76
N ILE A 833 16.72 49.08 15.33
CA ILE A 833 15.72 48.26 14.65
C ILE A 833 14.49 49.10 14.31
N ARG A 834 13.89 48.81 13.15
CA ARG A 834 12.63 49.40 12.73
C ARG A 834 11.47 48.72 13.48
N ASN A 835 10.73 49.47 14.30
CA ASN A 835 9.57 48.95 15.03
C ASN A 835 8.28 49.24 14.24
N VAL A 836 7.82 48.29 13.42
CA VAL A 836 6.51 48.33 12.76
C VAL A 836 5.61 47.28 13.42
N THR A 837 4.38 47.65 13.77
CA THR A 837 3.39 46.74 14.32
C THR A 837 3.12 45.59 13.34
N GLY A 838 3.38 44.36 13.78
CA GLY A 838 3.20 43.14 12.97
C GLY A 838 4.46 42.63 12.26
N MET A 839 5.60 43.30 12.36
CA MET A 839 6.88 42.75 11.87
C MET A 839 7.60 41.96 12.98
N GLU A 840 8.03 40.74 12.64
CA GLU A 840 8.81 39.87 13.53
C GLU A 840 10.25 40.39 13.69
N PHE A 841 10.87 40.09 14.84
CA PHE A 841 12.27 40.39 15.08
C PHE A 841 13.15 39.55 14.14
N LYS A 842 14.13 40.18 13.50
CA LYS A 842 15.01 39.51 12.54
C LYS A 842 16.32 39.14 13.22
N ASP A 843 16.65 37.86 13.13
CA ASP A 843 17.84 37.29 13.77
C ASP A 843 19.15 37.86 13.22
N LEU A 844 20.11 38.00 14.14
CA LEU A 844 21.49 38.32 13.84
C LEU A 844 22.19 37.06 13.35
N VAL A 845 22.99 37.16 12.28
CA VAL A 845 23.65 36.02 11.64
C VAL A 845 25.17 36.18 11.69
N VAL A 846 25.90 35.09 11.90
CA VAL A 846 27.36 35.03 11.83
C VAL A 846 27.77 34.56 10.44
N THR A 847 28.80 35.18 9.86
CA THR A 847 29.37 34.72 8.59
C THR A 847 30.02 33.34 8.72
N ALA A 848 30.03 32.54 7.65
CA ALA A 848 30.56 31.17 7.67
C ALA A 848 32.04 31.06 8.13
N ASP A 849 32.82 32.14 7.98
CA ASP A 849 34.20 32.24 8.46
C ASP A 849 34.32 32.58 9.96
N GLY A 850 33.20 32.87 10.63
CA GLY A 850 33.13 33.23 12.04
C GLY A 850 33.63 34.64 12.38
N LEU A 851 34.01 35.45 11.38
CA LEU A 851 34.70 36.73 11.61
C LEU A 851 33.74 37.90 11.83
N ASN A 852 32.55 37.86 11.24
CA ASN A 852 31.62 38.99 11.22
C ASN A 852 30.21 38.60 11.69
N LEU A 853 29.57 39.55 12.37
CA LEU A 853 28.18 39.53 12.80
C LEU A 853 27.38 40.49 11.93
N ILE A 854 26.31 40.00 11.31
CA ILE A 854 25.46 40.77 10.40
C ILE A 854 24.10 40.99 11.08
N ALA A 855 23.76 42.27 11.28
CA ALA A 855 22.48 42.70 11.82
C ALA A 855 21.70 43.50 10.77
N LEU A 856 20.38 43.30 10.68
CA LEU A 856 19.53 44.19 9.90
C LEU A 856 19.14 45.39 10.75
N ALA A 857 19.60 46.57 10.35
CA ALA A 857 19.36 47.83 11.05
C ALA A 857 18.60 48.83 10.19
N SER A 858 17.93 49.77 10.84
CA SER A 858 17.29 50.94 10.22
C SER A 858 18.34 52.01 9.90
N ASP A 859 18.36 52.54 8.67
CA ASP A 859 19.22 53.66 8.26
C ASP A 859 18.40 54.95 8.08
N LYS A 860 19.09 56.08 7.93
CA LYS A 860 18.49 57.42 7.73
C LYS A 860 17.52 57.40 6.53
N GLY A 861 16.23 57.59 6.82
CA GLY A 861 15.14 57.52 5.84
C GLY A 861 14.30 56.23 5.86
N HIS A 862 14.34 55.46 6.97
CA HIS A 862 13.58 54.21 7.17
C HIS A 862 13.88 53.11 6.14
N ARG A 863 15.08 53.12 5.55
CA ARG A 863 15.55 52.05 4.67
C ARG A 863 16.27 50.99 5.51
N GLU A 864 16.02 49.72 5.21
CA GLU A 864 16.74 48.61 5.83
C GLU A 864 18.17 48.54 5.26
N ALA A 865 19.15 48.40 6.15
CA ALA A 865 20.55 48.23 5.80
C ALA A 865 21.15 47.09 6.64
N LEU A 866 22.05 46.32 6.03
CA LEU A 866 22.84 45.32 6.74
C LEU A 866 24.01 46.03 7.40
N GLN A 867 24.08 46.02 8.72
CA GLN A 867 25.24 46.48 9.49
C GLN A 867 26.11 45.29 9.84
N ILE A 868 27.40 45.42 9.57
CA ILE A 868 28.40 44.38 9.79
C ILE A 868 29.25 44.81 10.99
N PHE A 869 29.31 43.95 11.99
CA PHE A 869 30.12 44.08 13.20
C PHE A 869 31.18 42.98 13.24
N ASN A 870 32.32 43.24 13.87
CA ASN A 870 33.35 42.22 14.04
C ASN A 870 32.97 41.29 15.22
N ALA A 871 33.02 39.97 14.99
CA ALA A 871 32.61 38.96 15.96
C ALA A 871 33.57 38.78 17.16
N THR A 872 34.76 39.38 17.12
CA THR A 872 35.75 39.25 18.20
C THR A 872 35.69 40.38 19.22
N ASN A 873 35.36 41.59 18.79
CA ASN A 873 35.42 42.81 19.59
C ASN A 873 34.16 43.69 19.50
N GLY A 874 33.17 43.32 18.69
CA GLY A 874 31.92 44.06 18.52
C GLY A 874 32.05 45.39 17.80
N GLN A 875 33.21 45.69 17.20
CA GLN A 875 33.40 46.95 16.50
C GLN A 875 32.59 46.98 15.20
N TYR A 876 31.96 48.12 14.94
CA TYR A 876 31.27 48.37 13.68
C TYR A 876 32.27 48.40 12.51
N VAL A 877 32.05 47.55 11.51
CA VAL A 877 32.93 47.41 10.34
C VAL A 877 32.42 48.27 9.20
N THR A 878 31.24 47.95 8.67
CA THR A 878 30.64 48.66 7.52
C THR A 878 29.11 48.49 7.51
N LYS A 879 28.42 49.26 6.64
CA LYS A 879 27.02 49.02 6.28
C LYS A 879 26.84 48.79 4.80
N ILE A 880 25.92 47.90 4.45
CA ILE A 880 25.45 47.65 3.09
C ILE A 880 24.01 48.15 2.99
N VAL A 881 23.80 49.20 2.21
CA VAL A 881 22.46 49.76 1.97
C VAL A 881 21.78 48.94 0.88
N LEU A 882 20.62 48.35 1.19
CA LEU A 882 19.85 47.57 0.24
C LEU A 882 19.07 48.52 -0.68
N LYS A 883 19.52 48.69 -1.93
CA LYS A 883 18.78 49.42 -2.97
C LYS A 883 17.99 48.42 -3.80
N GLN A 884 16.67 48.29 -3.56
CA GLN A 884 15.82 47.50 -4.46
C GLN A 884 14.48 48.17 -4.74
N SER A 885 14.15 48.27 -6.02
CA SER A 885 12.84 48.65 -6.54
C SER A 885 11.95 47.41 -6.65
N GLY A 886 10.84 47.37 -5.91
CA GLY A 886 9.78 46.35 -6.07
C GLY A 886 9.72 45.24 -5.00
N MET A 887 10.72 45.11 -4.14
CA MET A 887 10.67 44.22 -2.96
C MET A 887 10.23 45.03 -1.73
N LYS A 888 9.15 44.60 -1.06
CA LYS A 888 8.59 45.33 0.09
C LYS A 888 9.30 45.00 1.40
N ASP A 889 9.60 43.73 1.68
CA ASP A 889 10.08 43.27 2.99
C ASP A 889 11.10 42.11 2.90
N ILE A 890 12.09 42.09 3.80
CA ILE A 890 13.05 40.99 3.98
C ILE A 890 12.55 40.06 5.08
N MET A 891 12.41 38.76 4.79
CA MET A 891 11.89 37.77 5.74
C MET A 891 12.98 37.15 6.63
N PHE A 892 14.15 36.84 6.08
CA PHE A 892 15.23 36.17 6.80
C PHE A 892 16.60 36.53 6.19
N ILE A 893 17.65 36.43 7.01
CA ILE A 893 19.05 36.57 6.59
C ILE A 893 19.68 35.17 6.70
N VAL A 894 20.43 34.77 5.67
CA VAL A 894 21.21 33.53 5.67
C VAL A 894 22.63 33.90 5.28
N ALA A 895 23.62 33.46 6.06
CA ALA A 895 25.03 33.73 5.83
C ALA A 895 25.84 32.43 5.74
#